data_AF-A0AAD4FDT1-F1
#
_entry.id   AF-A0AAD4FDT1-F1
#
_cell.length_a   1.000
_cell.length_b   1.000
_cell.length_c   1.000
_cell.angle_alpha   90.00
_cell.angle_beta   90.00
_cell.angle_gamma   90.00
#
_symmetry.space_group_name_H-M   'P 1'
#
loop_
_entity.id
_entity.type
_entity.pdbx_description
1 polymer ?
#
loop_
_entity_poly.entity_id
_entity_poly.type
_entity_poly.pdbx_seq_one_letter_code
_entity_poly.pdbx_strand_id
1 'polypeptide(L)'
;MASFSGSSSRGGFAPRRGRGRGGRVPFFAKPREQMKPDLERHPLGDLIKEFRSSDLSLKPADLAEISDCQYVASYNWLNDKAPTIVVPGKPPQWTPLHTPARLPEDNGQYFRDPNAAMYPDYPMAPVVHAIVETNPEFDTANTDLFACGSTLGNLLRFARGIDKAFRFDVEVVGETVFFIRKENDPKEVIKDIRGFGHTFPEANTTWEHSVKGSETHQRIIQYEFGGLNCLVRFESDGYIREAPAANDTAPAKTDVSHDDVLRELENAAISRPSNTATGTTGALKIRRDGSTISQQSIFDLKTRSGKRKKDIDMSDVHPVLWIKQISNFIVAYHDGAGLFEDVRVQNVKNDVQAWARDNKNGIRRFATLLDSIVDIARSNASKLLEVYCPGADRLEIRVQYGDGVHALPAGLVDRWERTDTDFMSTQDGASDEFEYGDGGIDLEDRYDLETFSDDSGSDPDYTACSAHDCGYCGKCDYNAAEERVAPSLTLNIFSGRSTSYISASSAHAPNPHIGYNFRLPHLVSGGRSSTAVEADEAVYSNDGEPLANEHDRRHFKNIRGISRTALARLVLHVVDPKKELPFGNSRVTQRKEGSFHHAVFLTIERSHQVTLEYVLKIPAHDTRGEWQIDDNVALKSEAQLMQHIWHHTSCPVPEAVAYDGSLENAIGAPYVLMNKMEGISATDMWIGQPYKTIKEAESHLRADDPPLE
;
A
#
# COMPACT_ATOMS: atom_id res chain seq x y z
N MET A 1 -19.64 -44.45 -44.75
CA MET A 1 -19.69 -45.93 -44.65
C MET A 1 -18.28 -46.42 -44.34
N ALA A 2 -18.13 -47.47 -43.51
CA ALA A 2 -17.00 -48.43 -43.44
C ALA A 2 -15.52 -47.90 -43.39
N SER A 3 -14.56 -48.52 -42.70
CA SER A 3 -14.57 -49.60 -41.69
C SER A 3 -13.16 -49.72 -41.09
N PHE A 4 -13.02 -50.39 -39.94
CA PHE A 4 -11.72 -50.72 -39.35
C PHE A 4 -10.85 -51.59 -40.28
N SER A 5 -9.53 -51.38 -40.22
CA SER A 5 -8.54 -52.46 -40.21
C SER A 5 -7.26 -51.97 -39.52
N GLY A 6 -6.44 -52.88 -39.00
CA GLY A 6 -5.15 -52.56 -38.41
C GLY A 6 -4.21 -53.76 -38.46
N SER A 7 -2.90 -53.52 -38.45
CA SER A 7 -1.89 -54.57 -38.29
C SER A 7 -0.56 -53.98 -37.81
N SER A 8 0.22 -54.78 -37.11
CA SER A 8 1.50 -54.41 -36.48
C SER A 8 2.71 -54.71 -37.36
N SER A 9 3.81 -53.98 -37.16
CA SER A 9 5.15 -54.59 -37.21
C SER A 9 6.11 -53.89 -36.24
N ARG A 10 7.11 -54.62 -35.76
CA ARG A 10 8.18 -54.11 -34.88
C ARG A 10 9.43 -53.80 -35.71
N GLY A 11 10.10 -52.70 -35.42
CA GLY A 11 11.43 -52.39 -35.94
C GLY A 11 12.19 -51.47 -34.99
N GLY A 12 13.07 -52.03 -34.17
CA GLY A 12 13.86 -51.27 -33.19
C GLY A 12 15.30 -51.06 -33.66
N PHE A 13 15.80 -49.83 -33.55
CA PHE A 13 17.23 -49.53 -33.62
C PHE A 13 17.57 -48.35 -32.69
N ALA A 14 18.63 -48.52 -31.89
CA ALA A 14 19.19 -47.47 -31.05
C ALA A 14 20.42 -46.81 -31.74
N PRO A 15 21.13 -45.86 -31.10
CA PRO A 15 20.89 -44.44 -31.31
C PRO A 15 21.97 -43.78 -32.18
N ARG A 16 21.60 -42.75 -32.96
CA ARG A 16 22.57 -41.87 -33.62
C ARG A 16 22.73 -40.53 -32.88
N ARG A 17 23.93 -40.28 -32.36
CA ARG A 17 24.34 -38.99 -31.81
C ARG A 17 24.37 -37.92 -32.91
N GLY A 18 23.42 -36.99 -32.89
CA GLY A 18 23.48 -35.74 -33.66
C GLY A 18 23.84 -34.57 -32.74
N ARG A 19 24.99 -33.93 -32.95
CA ARG A 19 25.36 -32.70 -32.23
C ARG A 19 24.71 -31.48 -32.90
N GLY A 20 24.12 -30.60 -32.09
CA GLY A 20 24.17 -29.15 -32.31
C GLY A 20 22.95 -28.48 -32.96
N ARG A 21 22.06 -27.96 -32.12
CA ARG A 21 21.99 -26.51 -31.84
C ARG A 21 21.17 -26.29 -30.56
N GLY A 22 21.55 -25.30 -29.75
CA GLY A 22 20.91 -25.05 -28.46
C GLY A 22 19.54 -24.41 -28.63
N GLY A 23 18.48 -25.19 -28.38
CA GLY A 23 17.18 -24.61 -28.04
C GLY A 23 17.30 -23.94 -26.66
N ARG A 24 16.93 -22.66 -26.56
CA ARG A 24 16.77 -22.02 -25.25
C ARG A 24 15.59 -22.69 -24.55
N VAL A 25 15.83 -23.37 -23.43
CA VAL A 25 14.76 -23.73 -22.50
C VAL A 25 14.04 -22.44 -22.10
N PRO A 26 12.69 -22.41 -22.12
CA PRO A 26 11.97 -21.29 -21.54
C PRO A 26 12.36 -21.14 -20.07
N PHE A 27 12.68 -19.92 -19.64
CA PHE A 27 12.70 -19.62 -18.22
C PHE A 27 11.29 -19.83 -17.69
N PHE A 28 11.10 -20.87 -16.87
CA PHE A 28 9.96 -20.89 -15.96
C PHE A 28 10.10 -19.67 -15.05
N ALA A 29 9.16 -18.75 -15.16
CA ALA A 29 9.03 -17.72 -14.16
C ALA A 29 8.76 -18.42 -12.82
N LYS A 30 9.54 -18.10 -11.78
CA LYS A 30 9.14 -18.49 -10.42
C LYS A 30 7.75 -17.91 -10.17
N PRO A 31 6.81 -18.66 -9.56
CA PRO A 31 5.57 -18.08 -9.08
C PRO A 31 5.87 -16.85 -8.23
N ARG A 32 5.10 -15.77 -8.41
CA ARG A 32 5.08 -14.69 -7.41
C ARG A 32 4.48 -15.29 -6.15
N GLU A 33 5.20 -15.21 -5.05
CA GLU A 33 4.66 -15.63 -3.76
C GLU A 33 3.55 -14.65 -3.37
N GLN A 34 2.34 -15.16 -3.08
CA GLN A 34 1.26 -14.33 -2.59
C GLN A 34 1.72 -13.63 -1.30
N MET A 35 1.62 -12.30 -1.26
CA MET A 35 1.95 -11.54 -0.05
C MET A 35 0.91 -11.86 1.04
N LYS A 36 1.30 -12.77 1.93
CA LYS A 36 0.53 -13.11 3.12
C LYS A 36 0.52 -11.91 4.09
N PRO A 37 -0.50 -11.79 4.95
CA PRO A 37 -0.50 -10.76 5.97
C PRO A 37 0.60 -11.03 7.01
N ASP A 38 1.29 -9.96 7.41
CA ASP A 38 2.47 -9.98 8.28
C ASP A 38 2.05 -10.15 9.75
N LEU A 39 2.32 -11.33 10.30
CA LEU A 39 2.00 -11.67 11.69
C LEU A 39 3.16 -11.40 12.67
N GLU A 40 4.34 -10.98 12.18
CA GLU A 40 5.49 -10.62 13.00
C GLU A 40 5.40 -9.16 13.44
N ARG A 41 5.06 -8.25 12.50
CA ARG A 41 4.81 -6.83 12.77
C ARG A 41 3.47 -6.60 13.45
N HIS A 42 2.45 -7.34 13.05
CA HIS A 42 1.07 -7.18 13.51
C HIS A 42 0.54 -8.53 14.03
N PRO A 43 0.87 -8.93 15.27
CA PRO A 43 0.44 -10.19 15.84
C PRO A 43 -1.09 -10.32 15.91
N LEU A 44 -1.57 -11.56 16.04
CA LEU A 44 -2.99 -11.88 16.19
C LEU A 44 -3.35 -11.93 17.69
N GLY A 45 -4.47 -11.30 18.09
CA GLY A 45 -5.03 -11.42 19.43
C GLY A 45 -5.81 -12.74 19.64
N ASP A 46 -6.50 -12.88 20.77
CA ASP A 46 -7.14 -14.13 21.18
C ASP A 46 -8.28 -14.59 20.23
N LEU A 47 -8.35 -15.90 19.97
CA LEU A 47 -9.33 -16.49 19.06
C LEU A 47 -10.73 -16.57 19.69
N ILE A 48 -11.71 -15.96 19.02
CA ILE A 48 -13.13 -16.00 19.41
C ILE A 48 -13.85 -17.12 18.65
N LYS A 49 -13.62 -17.22 17.33
CA LYS A 49 -14.39 -18.11 16.46
C LYS A 49 -13.61 -18.52 15.20
N GLU A 50 -13.71 -19.78 14.81
CA GLU A 50 -13.36 -20.26 13.47
C GLU A 50 -14.65 -20.55 12.67
N PHE A 51 -14.62 -20.24 11.37
CA PHE A 51 -15.61 -20.63 10.36
C PHE A 51 -14.92 -21.38 9.22
N ARG A 52 -15.63 -22.30 8.58
CA ARG A 52 -15.23 -22.90 7.29
C ARG A 52 -16.26 -22.58 6.22
N SER A 53 -15.81 -22.43 4.98
CA SER A 53 -16.70 -22.14 3.84
C SER A 53 -17.73 -23.26 3.58
N SER A 54 -17.42 -24.50 3.98
CA SER A 54 -18.35 -25.64 3.99
C SER A 54 -19.47 -25.51 5.03
N ASP A 55 -19.18 -24.89 6.17
CA ASP A 55 -19.98 -24.96 7.39
C ASP A 55 -20.95 -23.77 7.52
N LEU A 56 -20.74 -22.74 6.69
CA LEU A 56 -21.68 -21.63 6.52
C LEU A 56 -23.01 -22.15 5.95
N SER A 57 -24.09 -21.93 6.71
CA SER A 57 -25.46 -22.12 6.25
C SER A 57 -25.80 -21.17 5.10
N LEU A 58 -26.88 -21.46 4.38
CA LEU A 58 -27.39 -20.59 3.31
C LEU A 58 -28.54 -19.74 3.86
N LYS A 59 -28.37 -18.41 3.95
CA LYS A 59 -29.51 -17.49 4.18
C LYS A 59 -30.62 -17.71 3.14
N PRO A 60 -31.86 -17.25 3.38
CA PRO A 60 -32.90 -17.17 2.33
C PRO A 60 -32.40 -16.54 1.02
N ALA A 61 -33.07 -16.80 -0.10
CA ALA A 61 -32.58 -16.40 -1.42
C ALA A 61 -32.88 -14.92 -1.71
N ASP A 62 -34.08 -14.51 -1.32
CA ASP A 62 -34.56 -13.16 -1.10
C ASP A 62 -33.56 -12.29 -0.31
N LEU A 63 -33.14 -12.73 0.88
CA LEU A 63 -32.10 -12.06 1.67
C LEU A 63 -30.67 -12.17 1.10
N ALA A 64 -30.47 -12.71 -0.11
CA ALA A 64 -29.17 -12.87 -0.74
C ALA A 64 -29.09 -12.24 -2.15
N GLU A 65 -30.10 -11.45 -2.52
CA GLU A 65 -29.98 -10.43 -3.56
C GLU A 65 -29.60 -9.09 -2.89
N ILE A 66 -29.14 -8.10 -3.67
CA ILE A 66 -28.87 -6.75 -3.16
C ILE A 66 -29.95 -5.83 -3.72
N SER A 67 -30.62 -5.08 -2.85
CA SER A 67 -31.67 -4.12 -3.22
C SER A 67 -31.33 -2.70 -2.75
N ASP A 68 -32.16 -1.74 -3.18
CA ASP A 68 -32.20 -0.38 -2.62
C ASP A 68 -30.87 0.37 -2.64
N CYS A 69 -30.06 0.12 -3.67
CA CYS A 69 -28.76 0.77 -3.84
C CYS A 69 -28.89 2.27 -4.14
N GLN A 70 -28.47 3.11 -3.19
CA GLN A 70 -28.46 4.57 -3.31
C GLN A 70 -27.04 5.15 -3.23
N TYR A 71 -26.83 6.28 -3.91
CA TYR A 71 -25.65 7.12 -3.67
C TYR A 71 -25.81 7.85 -2.33
N VAL A 72 -24.77 7.79 -1.48
CA VAL A 72 -24.74 8.53 -0.21
C VAL A 72 -23.78 9.71 -0.28
N ALA A 73 -22.54 9.45 -0.68
CA ALA A 73 -21.47 10.45 -0.68
C ALA A 73 -20.34 10.06 -1.63
N SER A 74 -19.40 10.98 -1.83
CA SER A 74 -18.12 10.68 -2.47
C SER A 74 -17.07 11.72 -2.08
N TYR A 75 -15.80 11.38 -2.30
CA TYR A 75 -14.69 12.31 -2.15
C TYR A 75 -13.56 12.04 -3.14
N ASN A 76 -12.72 13.04 -3.39
CA ASN A 76 -11.43 12.86 -4.05
C ASN A 76 -10.30 13.12 -3.06
N TRP A 77 -9.21 12.35 -3.14
CA TRP A 77 -7.93 12.74 -2.56
C TRP A 77 -7.20 13.69 -3.50
N LEU A 78 -6.67 14.79 -2.99
CA LEU A 78 -5.79 15.70 -3.74
C LEU A 78 -4.31 15.39 -3.51
N ASN A 79 -3.47 15.70 -4.49
CA ASN A 79 -2.01 15.71 -4.37
C ASN A 79 -1.51 16.96 -3.60
N ASP A 80 -1.99 17.12 -2.37
CA ASP A 80 -1.65 18.22 -1.47
C ASP A 80 -0.59 17.80 -0.44
N LYS A 81 0.22 18.76 0.03
CA LYS A 81 1.21 18.54 1.11
C LYS A 81 0.59 18.27 2.50
N ALA A 82 -0.72 18.37 2.61
CA ALA A 82 -1.50 18.00 3.79
C ALA A 82 -2.63 17.09 3.30
N PRO A 83 -3.16 16.18 4.14
CA PRO A 83 -4.32 15.37 3.76
C PRO A 83 -5.50 16.30 3.43
N THR A 84 -5.87 16.38 2.15
CA THR A 84 -7.01 17.18 1.68
C THR A 84 -7.94 16.31 0.84
N ILE A 85 -9.23 16.35 1.16
CA ILE A 85 -10.30 15.78 0.34
C ILE A 85 -11.21 16.85 -0.26
N VAL A 86 -11.80 16.55 -1.42
CA VAL A 86 -12.91 17.33 -2.01
C VAL A 86 -14.22 16.58 -1.76
N VAL A 87 -15.26 17.27 -1.25
CA VAL A 87 -16.59 16.70 -0.95
C VAL A 87 -17.70 17.63 -1.48
N PRO A 88 -18.74 17.13 -2.19
CA PRO A 88 -18.78 15.80 -2.80
C PRO A 88 -17.65 15.66 -3.82
N GLY A 89 -17.13 14.44 -3.97
CA GLY A 89 -16.15 14.14 -5.00
C GLY A 89 -16.76 14.16 -6.40
N LYS A 90 -15.89 14.13 -7.41
CA LYS A 90 -16.24 13.85 -8.80
C LYS A 90 -15.19 12.91 -9.42
N PRO A 91 -15.58 11.79 -10.04
CA PRO A 91 -14.66 10.96 -10.80
C PRO A 91 -14.21 11.67 -12.09
N PRO A 92 -13.09 11.29 -12.72
CA PRO A 92 -12.63 11.95 -13.94
C PRO A 92 -13.53 11.58 -15.13
N GLN A 93 -13.74 12.51 -16.06
CA GLN A 93 -14.62 12.27 -17.22
C GLN A 93 -13.90 11.41 -18.27
N TRP A 94 -14.55 10.36 -18.78
CA TRP A 94 -14.11 9.62 -19.96
C TRP A 94 -13.89 10.57 -21.14
N THR A 95 -12.64 10.62 -21.60
CA THR A 95 -12.13 11.52 -22.65
C THR A 95 -11.06 10.78 -23.46
N PRO A 96 -11.43 9.68 -24.16
CA PRO A 96 -10.47 8.80 -24.80
C PRO A 96 -9.71 9.48 -25.94
N LEU A 97 -8.47 9.05 -26.16
CA LEU A 97 -7.62 9.56 -27.22
C LEU A 97 -8.26 9.33 -28.61
N HIS A 98 -8.44 10.41 -29.38
CA HIS A 98 -9.01 10.36 -30.73
C HIS A 98 -8.20 9.51 -31.72
N THR A 99 -6.92 9.27 -31.44
CA THR A 99 -6.03 8.40 -32.22
C THR A 99 -5.23 7.51 -31.28
N PRO A 100 -5.15 6.19 -31.50
CA PRO A 100 -4.29 5.29 -30.75
C PRO A 100 -2.85 5.81 -30.61
N ALA A 101 -2.46 6.12 -29.38
CA ALA A 101 -1.10 6.49 -29.02
C ALA A 101 -0.40 5.32 -28.31
N ARG A 102 0.93 5.32 -28.34
CA ARG A 102 1.74 4.39 -27.55
C ARG A 102 2.07 5.04 -26.21
N LEU A 103 1.43 4.58 -25.15
CA LEU A 103 1.62 5.06 -23.79
C LEU A 103 2.93 4.51 -23.19
N PRO A 104 3.55 5.22 -22.22
CA PRO A 104 4.63 4.68 -21.40
C PRO A 104 4.09 3.55 -20.50
N GLU A 105 4.96 2.62 -20.09
CA GLU A 105 4.61 1.62 -19.06
C GLU A 105 4.55 2.30 -17.68
N ASP A 106 3.63 1.87 -16.81
CA ASP A 106 3.42 2.40 -15.46
C ASP A 106 4.74 2.43 -14.67
N ASN A 107 5.10 3.60 -14.12
CA ASN A 107 6.40 3.82 -13.46
C ASN A 107 6.32 4.59 -12.13
N GLY A 108 5.11 4.97 -11.68
CA GLY A 108 4.88 5.67 -10.42
C GLY A 108 4.89 4.76 -9.18
N GLN A 109 4.72 5.37 -8.01
CA GLN A 109 4.49 4.67 -6.75
C GLN A 109 2.99 4.66 -6.45
N TYR A 110 2.33 3.51 -6.62
CA TYR A 110 0.90 3.36 -6.35
C TYR A 110 0.68 2.60 -5.06
N PHE A 111 -0.01 3.23 -4.10
CA PHE A 111 -0.33 2.64 -2.79
C PHE A 111 -1.47 1.63 -2.90
N ARG A 112 -1.42 0.57 -2.08
CA ARG A 112 -2.48 -0.45 -2.04
C ARG A 112 -3.81 0.07 -1.49
N ASP A 113 -3.78 0.91 -0.46
CA ASP A 113 -4.93 1.70 -0.01
C ASP A 113 -4.53 3.18 0.09
N PRO A 114 -4.92 4.01 -0.89
CA PRO A 114 -4.66 5.45 -0.86
C PRO A 114 -5.16 6.15 0.42
N ASN A 115 -6.21 5.64 1.06
CA ASN A 115 -6.76 6.23 2.28
C ASN A 115 -5.85 5.97 3.49
N ALA A 116 -5.28 4.77 3.59
CA ALA A 116 -4.29 4.45 4.61
C ALA A 116 -2.95 5.15 4.36
N ALA A 117 -2.56 5.36 3.09
CA ALA A 117 -1.33 6.07 2.75
C ALA A 117 -1.41 7.58 3.04
N MET A 118 -2.59 8.19 2.79
CA MET A 118 -2.83 9.63 2.96
C MET A 118 -3.25 10.02 4.38
N TYR A 119 -3.92 9.14 5.13
CA TYR A 119 -4.34 9.40 6.52
C TYR A 119 -4.22 8.13 7.39
N PRO A 120 -2.98 7.70 7.73
CA PRO A 120 -2.70 6.40 8.34
C PRO A 120 -3.39 6.15 9.68
N ASP A 121 -3.50 7.18 10.52
CA ASP A 121 -4.00 7.06 11.89
C ASP A 121 -5.50 6.73 11.93
N TYR A 122 -6.27 7.17 10.93
CA TYR A 122 -7.73 6.96 10.85
C TYR A 122 -8.22 6.82 9.39
N PRO A 123 -7.95 5.71 8.68
CA PRO A 123 -8.26 5.56 7.25
C PRO A 123 -9.76 5.60 6.90
N MET A 124 -10.64 5.63 7.91
CA MET A 124 -12.09 5.74 7.79
C MET A 124 -12.65 7.14 8.09
N ALA A 125 -11.87 8.03 8.72
CA ALA A 125 -12.29 9.41 8.95
C ALA A 125 -12.69 10.17 7.66
N PRO A 126 -11.97 10.04 6.52
CA PRO A 126 -12.36 10.72 5.28
C PRO A 126 -13.73 10.34 4.75
N VAL A 127 -14.18 9.10 4.96
CA VAL A 127 -15.51 8.66 4.50
C VAL A 127 -16.63 9.15 5.41
N VAL A 128 -16.45 9.12 6.73
CA VAL A 128 -17.44 9.70 7.66
C VAL A 128 -17.55 11.21 7.47
N HIS A 129 -16.43 11.91 7.24
CA HIS A 129 -16.46 13.30 6.83
C HIS A 129 -17.22 13.50 5.52
N ALA A 130 -16.97 12.70 4.47
CA ALA A 130 -17.69 12.83 3.21
C ALA A 130 -19.21 12.63 3.34
N ILE A 131 -19.65 11.71 4.21
CA ILE A 131 -21.08 11.47 4.48
C ILE A 131 -21.71 12.69 5.16
N VAL A 132 -21.24 13.07 6.34
CA VAL A 132 -21.88 14.13 7.16
C VAL A 132 -21.73 15.54 6.54
N GLU A 133 -20.76 15.74 5.64
CA GLU A 133 -20.64 16.96 4.83
C GLU A 133 -21.50 16.95 3.55
N THR A 134 -21.98 15.79 3.09
CA THR A 134 -22.92 15.66 1.96
C THR A 134 -24.38 15.71 2.45
N ASN A 135 -24.67 15.03 3.57
CA ASN A 135 -25.93 15.11 4.29
C ASN A 135 -25.67 15.10 5.81
N PRO A 136 -25.85 16.23 6.51
CA PRO A 136 -25.74 16.28 7.97
C PRO A 136 -26.77 15.38 8.67
N GLU A 137 -27.98 15.29 8.10
CA GLU A 137 -29.12 14.50 8.58
C GLU A 137 -29.06 13.05 8.08
N PHE A 138 -27.86 12.45 7.96
CA PHE A 138 -27.71 11.06 7.53
C PHE A 138 -27.95 10.11 8.71
N ASP A 139 -28.88 9.17 8.55
CA ASP A 139 -29.22 8.18 9.57
C ASP A 139 -28.10 7.14 9.74
N THR A 140 -27.14 7.45 10.61
CA THR A 140 -26.04 6.57 11.01
C THR A 140 -26.53 5.37 11.82
N ALA A 141 -27.63 5.49 12.54
CA ALA A 141 -28.19 4.42 13.36
C ALA A 141 -28.80 3.30 12.50
N ASN A 142 -29.38 3.65 11.35
CA ASN A 142 -29.84 2.71 10.32
C ASN A 142 -28.70 2.18 9.40
N THR A 143 -27.44 2.22 9.86
CA THR A 143 -26.31 1.56 9.17
C THR A 143 -25.78 0.41 10.02
N ASP A 144 -25.99 -0.84 9.58
CA ASP A 144 -25.44 -2.03 10.26
C ASP A 144 -23.96 -2.25 10.00
N LEU A 145 -23.54 -2.09 8.75
CA LEU A 145 -22.22 -2.49 8.27
C LEU A 145 -21.62 -1.40 7.40
N PHE A 146 -20.44 -0.92 7.76
CA PHE A 146 -19.56 -0.20 6.86
C PHE A 146 -18.43 -1.12 6.37
N ALA A 147 -18.18 -1.17 5.07
CA ALA A 147 -17.00 -1.85 4.52
C ALA A 147 -16.44 -1.16 3.27
N CYS A 148 -15.23 -1.57 2.84
CA CYS A 148 -14.75 -1.28 1.49
C CYS A 148 -14.98 -2.47 0.55
N GLY A 149 -15.19 -2.20 -0.74
CA GLY A 149 -15.48 -3.23 -1.75
C GLY A 149 -14.40 -4.32 -1.87
N SER A 150 -13.15 -4.01 -1.55
CA SER A 150 -12.05 -5.00 -1.51
C SER A 150 -12.19 -5.99 -0.35
N THR A 151 -12.56 -5.51 0.85
CA THR A 151 -12.80 -6.37 2.02
C THR A 151 -14.01 -7.28 1.79
N LEU A 152 -15.11 -6.75 1.27
CA LEU A 152 -16.28 -7.54 0.88
C LEU A 152 -15.93 -8.55 -0.23
N GLY A 153 -15.13 -8.16 -1.22
CA GLY A 153 -14.66 -9.04 -2.30
C GLY A 153 -13.75 -10.18 -1.82
N ASN A 154 -13.00 -9.99 -0.72
CA ASN A 154 -12.22 -11.06 -0.08
C ASN A 154 -13.11 -12.03 0.73
N LEU A 155 -14.09 -11.51 1.48
CA LEU A 155 -15.08 -12.32 2.19
C LEU A 155 -15.96 -13.15 1.23
N LEU A 156 -16.39 -12.55 0.12
CA LEU A 156 -17.14 -13.24 -0.95
C LEU A 156 -16.29 -14.33 -1.63
N ARG A 157 -14.98 -14.12 -1.81
CA ARG A 157 -14.05 -15.17 -2.28
C ARG A 157 -13.99 -16.35 -1.30
N PHE A 158 -13.83 -16.08 0.00
CA PHE A 158 -13.87 -17.12 1.03
C PHE A 158 -15.21 -17.88 1.05
N ALA A 159 -16.35 -17.19 1.01
CA ALA A 159 -17.68 -17.81 0.98
C ALA A 159 -17.97 -18.63 -0.30
N ARG A 160 -17.26 -18.34 -1.40
CA ARG A 160 -17.24 -19.12 -2.65
C ARG A 160 -16.23 -20.28 -2.63
N GLY A 161 -15.35 -20.36 -1.63
CA GLY A 161 -14.34 -21.41 -1.46
C GLY A 161 -13.04 -21.16 -2.26
N ILE A 162 -12.71 -19.89 -2.51
CA ILE A 162 -11.49 -19.49 -3.24
C ILE A 162 -10.37 -19.21 -2.22
N ASP A 163 -9.26 -19.94 -2.33
CA ASP A 163 -8.04 -19.74 -1.52
C ASP A 163 -7.42 -18.38 -1.83
N LYS A 164 -7.43 -17.50 -0.83
CA LYS A 164 -6.73 -16.22 -0.81
C LYS A 164 -6.55 -15.76 0.63
N ALA A 165 -5.31 -15.47 1.04
CA ALA A 165 -5.04 -14.90 2.35
C ALA A 165 -5.43 -13.41 2.44
N PHE A 166 -5.99 -12.98 3.57
CA PHE A 166 -6.34 -11.59 3.86
C PHE A 166 -6.49 -11.34 5.37
N ARG A 167 -6.43 -10.07 5.80
CA ARG A 167 -6.87 -9.63 7.13
C ARG A 167 -7.59 -8.29 7.05
N PHE A 168 -8.43 -7.98 8.03
CA PHE A 168 -8.99 -6.65 8.25
C PHE A 168 -9.39 -6.48 9.71
N ASP A 169 -9.26 -5.27 10.23
CA ASP A 169 -9.75 -4.93 11.58
C ASP A 169 -11.25 -4.66 11.52
N VAL A 170 -11.91 -4.88 12.66
CA VAL A 170 -13.34 -4.66 12.86
C VAL A 170 -13.52 -3.85 14.13
N GLU A 171 -14.31 -2.78 14.06
CA GLU A 171 -14.74 -1.98 15.20
C GLU A 171 -16.27 -1.85 15.19
N VAL A 172 -16.89 -1.64 16.35
CA VAL A 172 -18.29 -1.19 16.44
C VAL A 172 -18.31 0.25 16.96
N VAL A 173 -18.96 1.15 16.22
CA VAL A 173 -19.16 2.56 16.57
C VAL A 173 -20.65 2.86 16.47
N GLY A 174 -21.26 3.26 17.59
CA GLY A 174 -22.71 3.23 17.74
C GLY A 174 -23.26 1.82 17.46
N GLU A 175 -24.24 1.74 16.57
CA GLU A 175 -24.77 0.46 16.08
C GLU A 175 -23.99 -0.10 14.86
N THR A 176 -23.15 0.71 14.21
CA THR A 176 -22.46 0.36 12.96
C THR A 176 -21.20 -0.45 13.21
N VAL A 177 -21.06 -1.57 12.50
CA VAL A 177 -19.82 -2.36 12.46
C VAL A 177 -18.94 -1.90 11.29
N PHE A 178 -17.76 -1.37 11.56
CA PHE A 178 -16.79 -0.90 10.56
C PHE A 178 -15.76 -1.98 10.25
N PHE A 179 -15.67 -2.39 8.98
CA PHE A 179 -14.60 -3.26 8.46
C PHE A 179 -13.46 -2.41 7.88
N ILE A 180 -12.38 -2.28 8.66
CA ILE A 180 -11.21 -1.44 8.40
C ILE A 180 -10.15 -2.25 7.64
N ARG A 181 -9.85 -1.86 6.39
CA ARG A 181 -8.85 -2.57 5.58
C ARG A 181 -7.45 -2.42 6.17
N LYS A 182 -6.72 -3.54 6.28
CA LYS A 182 -5.42 -3.65 6.95
C LYS A 182 -4.37 -4.32 6.06
N GLU A 183 -3.59 -3.50 5.37
CA GLU A 183 -2.36 -3.93 4.67
C GLU A 183 -1.19 -4.07 5.68
N ASN A 184 -0.02 -4.54 5.25
CA ASN A 184 1.11 -4.76 6.17
C ASN A 184 1.82 -3.44 6.55
N ASP A 185 1.67 -2.41 5.72
CA ASP A 185 2.14 -1.04 5.94
C ASP A 185 1.09 -0.07 5.33
N PRO A 186 0.70 1.02 6.01
CA PRO A 186 -0.24 2.00 5.45
C PRO A 186 0.24 2.60 4.11
N LYS A 187 1.56 2.66 3.89
CA LYS A 187 2.20 3.11 2.64
C LYS A 187 2.70 1.92 1.79
N GLU A 188 2.11 0.73 1.93
CA GLU A 188 2.46 -0.42 1.10
C GLU A 188 2.19 -0.13 -0.38
N VAL A 189 3.27 0.01 -1.16
CA VAL A 189 3.21 0.20 -2.62
C VAL A 189 3.13 -1.13 -3.36
N ILE A 190 2.47 -1.12 -4.52
CA ILE A 190 2.46 -2.25 -5.45
C ILE A 190 3.90 -2.46 -5.97
N LYS A 191 4.46 -3.66 -5.78
CA LYS A 191 5.85 -3.99 -6.19
C LYS A 191 5.90 -4.49 -7.63
N ASP A 192 7.03 -4.24 -8.30
CA ASP A 192 7.30 -4.49 -9.73
C ASP A 192 6.07 -4.29 -10.63
N ILE A 193 5.47 -3.09 -10.55
CA ILE A 193 4.36 -2.68 -11.42
C ILE A 193 4.84 -2.80 -12.88
N ARG A 194 3.99 -3.41 -13.72
CA ARG A 194 4.19 -3.57 -15.16
C ARG A 194 2.84 -3.60 -15.85
N GLY A 195 2.78 -3.07 -17.06
CA GLY A 195 1.55 -2.77 -17.74
C GLY A 195 1.19 -1.29 -17.66
N PHE A 196 -0.12 -1.02 -17.71
CA PHE A 196 -0.68 0.27 -18.10
C PHE A 196 -1.96 0.57 -17.29
N GLY A 197 -2.05 0.03 -16.08
CA GLY A 197 -3.23 0.14 -15.22
C GLY A 197 -3.49 1.56 -14.72
N HIS A 198 -2.47 2.41 -14.63
CA HIS A 198 -2.62 3.81 -14.20
C HIS A 198 -2.45 4.79 -15.37
N THR A 199 -1.45 4.57 -16.23
CA THR A 199 -1.17 5.40 -17.41
C THR A 199 -2.27 5.37 -18.48
N PHE A 200 -3.06 4.28 -18.60
CA PHE A 200 -4.19 4.27 -19.53
C PHE A 200 -5.40 5.07 -19.04
N PRO A 201 -5.91 4.93 -17.79
CA PRO A 201 -6.88 5.87 -17.22
C PRO A 201 -6.44 7.33 -17.32
N GLU A 202 -5.21 7.65 -16.91
CA GLU A 202 -4.68 9.03 -16.95
C GLU A 202 -4.70 9.62 -18.37
N ALA A 203 -4.35 8.82 -19.39
CA ALA A 203 -4.34 9.27 -20.78
C ALA A 203 -5.72 9.30 -21.48
N ASN A 204 -6.77 8.73 -20.88
CA ASN A 204 -8.11 8.61 -21.48
C ASN A 204 -9.24 9.17 -20.58
N THR A 205 -8.89 9.85 -19.49
CA THR A 205 -9.82 10.52 -18.59
C THR A 205 -9.34 11.94 -18.27
N THR A 206 -10.25 12.82 -17.84
CA THR A 206 -9.93 14.22 -17.53
C THR A 206 -10.56 14.62 -16.20
N TRP A 207 -9.74 15.06 -15.26
CA TRP A 207 -10.20 15.77 -14.06
C TRP A 207 -10.74 17.16 -14.44
N GLU A 208 -12.04 17.38 -14.23
CA GLU A 208 -12.65 18.70 -14.40
C GLU A 208 -12.15 19.73 -13.38
N HIS A 209 -12.35 21.01 -13.67
CA HIS A 209 -11.79 22.14 -12.92
C HIS A 209 -12.00 22.06 -11.39
N SER A 210 -13.22 21.70 -10.95
CA SER A 210 -13.61 21.57 -9.54
C SER A 210 -12.86 20.49 -8.75
N VAL A 211 -12.31 19.48 -9.43
CA VAL A 211 -11.57 18.35 -8.83
C VAL A 211 -10.17 18.20 -9.42
N LYS A 212 -9.66 19.22 -10.11
CA LYS A 212 -8.31 19.19 -10.69
C LYS A 212 -7.25 19.08 -9.59
N GLY A 213 -6.25 18.21 -9.83
CA GLY A 213 -5.24 17.83 -8.84
C GLY A 213 -5.66 16.68 -7.93
N SER A 214 -6.72 15.94 -8.29
CA SER A 214 -7.08 14.69 -7.63
C SER A 214 -6.19 13.53 -8.09
N GLU A 215 -5.86 12.64 -7.15
CA GLU A 215 -5.18 11.37 -7.41
C GLU A 215 -6.19 10.22 -7.58
N THR A 216 -7.28 10.23 -6.81
CA THR A 216 -8.27 9.15 -6.75
C THR A 216 -9.70 9.68 -6.59
N HIS A 217 -10.70 8.84 -6.85
CA HIS A 217 -12.11 9.11 -6.52
C HIS A 217 -12.71 7.97 -5.69
N GLN A 218 -13.07 8.28 -4.45
CA GLN A 218 -13.72 7.35 -3.52
C GLN A 218 -15.24 7.61 -3.50
N ARG A 219 -16.01 6.59 -3.84
CA ARG A 219 -17.46 6.58 -3.94
C ARG A 219 -18.07 5.83 -2.75
N ILE A 220 -19.21 6.29 -2.23
CA ILE A 220 -19.98 5.63 -1.18
C ILE A 220 -21.41 5.37 -1.69
N ILE A 221 -21.85 4.13 -1.56
CA ILE A 221 -23.24 3.73 -1.71
C ILE A 221 -23.77 3.11 -0.41
N GLN A 222 -25.08 3.13 -0.22
CA GLN A 222 -25.81 2.29 0.71
C GLN A 222 -26.62 1.27 -0.09
N TYR A 223 -26.76 0.05 0.42
CA TYR A 223 -27.72 -0.95 -0.09
C TYR A 223 -28.16 -1.91 1.02
N GLU A 224 -29.28 -2.62 0.82
CA GLU A 224 -29.67 -3.75 1.67
C GLU A 224 -29.07 -5.06 1.13
N PHE A 225 -28.39 -5.82 2.00
CA PHE A 225 -27.91 -7.17 1.67
C PHE A 225 -27.85 -8.05 2.92
N GLY A 226 -28.28 -9.31 2.82
CA GLY A 226 -28.29 -10.21 3.98
C GLY A 226 -29.36 -9.89 5.03
N GLY A 227 -30.15 -8.83 4.84
CA GLY A 227 -30.92 -8.18 5.91
C GLY A 227 -30.08 -7.23 6.77
N LEU A 228 -29.00 -6.67 6.21
CA LEU A 228 -28.14 -5.65 6.82
C LEU A 228 -28.10 -4.40 5.93
N ASN A 229 -28.19 -3.21 6.53
CA ASN A 229 -27.91 -1.95 5.86
C ASN A 229 -26.39 -1.77 5.67
N CYS A 230 -25.93 -1.86 4.42
CA CYS A 230 -24.52 -1.89 4.06
C CYS A 230 -24.07 -0.57 3.41
N LEU A 231 -23.23 0.20 4.09
CA LEU A 231 -22.42 1.26 3.47
C LEU A 231 -21.15 0.67 2.84
N VAL A 232 -20.92 0.95 1.56
CA VAL A 232 -19.78 0.42 0.81
C VAL A 232 -18.96 1.53 0.15
N ARG A 233 -17.70 1.68 0.58
CA ARG A 233 -16.69 2.55 -0.10
C ARG A 233 -15.92 1.79 -1.16
N PHE A 234 -15.68 2.44 -2.29
CA PHE A 234 -14.83 1.92 -3.35
C PHE A 234 -14.23 3.03 -4.22
N GLU A 235 -13.23 2.67 -5.01
CA GLU A 235 -12.68 3.51 -6.06
C GLU A 235 -13.33 3.21 -7.42
N SER A 236 -13.47 4.25 -8.25
CA SER A 236 -14.01 4.18 -9.62
C SER A 236 -13.13 5.02 -10.55
N ASP A 237 -12.74 4.44 -11.68
CA ASP A 237 -11.77 4.99 -12.64
C ASP A 237 -12.29 6.20 -13.44
N GLY A 238 -13.59 6.50 -13.38
CA GLY A 238 -14.17 7.63 -14.10
C GLY A 238 -15.68 7.59 -14.25
N TYR A 239 -16.20 8.51 -15.05
CA TYR A 239 -17.57 8.48 -15.53
C TYR A 239 -17.69 8.78 -17.04
N ILE A 240 -18.63 8.11 -17.69
CA ILE A 240 -19.02 8.39 -19.07
C ILE A 240 -19.98 9.59 -19.03
N ARG A 241 -19.65 10.66 -19.75
CA ARG A 241 -20.58 11.79 -19.89
C ARG A 241 -21.75 11.38 -20.78
N GLU A 242 -22.94 11.30 -20.21
CA GLU A 242 -24.18 11.16 -20.97
C GLU A 242 -24.30 12.32 -21.97
N ALA A 243 -24.61 11.99 -23.22
CA ALA A 243 -24.92 13.00 -24.23
C ALA A 243 -26.27 13.64 -23.89
N PRO A 244 -26.40 14.98 -23.91
CA PRO A 244 -27.71 15.60 -23.74
C PRO A 244 -28.65 15.07 -24.84
N ALA A 245 -29.81 14.55 -24.42
CA ALA A 245 -30.77 13.94 -25.33
C ALA A 245 -31.11 14.92 -26.47
N ALA A 246 -31.00 14.47 -27.72
CA ALA A 246 -31.07 15.32 -28.91
C ALA A 246 -32.50 15.72 -29.28
N ASN A 247 -33.19 16.41 -28.37
CA ASN A 247 -34.51 17.03 -28.57
C ASN A 247 -34.42 18.54 -28.29
N ASP A 248 -34.59 19.33 -29.36
CA ASP A 248 -35.12 20.70 -29.38
C ASP A 248 -34.80 21.65 -28.21
N THR A 249 -33.68 22.36 -28.30
CA THR A 249 -33.69 23.70 -28.92
C THR A 249 -32.28 24.23 -29.21
N ALA A 250 -32.15 25.05 -30.24
CA ALA A 250 -30.91 25.78 -30.49
C ALA A 250 -30.69 26.86 -29.43
N PRO A 251 -29.45 27.10 -28.95
CA PRO A 251 -29.19 28.11 -27.93
C PRO A 251 -29.55 29.51 -28.45
N ALA A 252 -30.54 30.13 -27.82
CA ALA A 252 -30.83 31.54 -28.03
C ALA A 252 -29.61 32.38 -27.63
N LYS A 253 -29.24 33.36 -28.46
CA LYS A 253 -28.16 34.30 -28.13
C LYS A 253 -28.61 35.22 -27.00
N THR A 254 -28.12 34.98 -25.80
CA THR A 254 -28.09 35.97 -24.72
C THR A 254 -26.78 36.75 -24.81
N ASP A 255 -26.87 38.08 -24.95
CA ASP A 255 -25.69 38.94 -24.86
C ASP A 255 -25.14 38.90 -23.42
N VAL A 256 -23.83 38.66 -23.29
CA VAL A 256 -23.16 38.65 -21.98
C VAL A 256 -22.95 40.10 -21.54
N SER A 257 -23.51 40.48 -20.39
CA SER A 257 -23.27 41.82 -19.83
C SER A 257 -21.80 41.98 -19.44
N HIS A 258 -21.26 43.18 -19.63
CA HIS A 258 -19.92 43.54 -19.18
C HIS A 258 -19.75 43.51 -17.65
N ASP A 259 -20.83 43.46 -16.88
CA ASP A 259 -20.82 43.53 -15.40
C ASP A 259 -20.45 42.21 -14.71
N ASP A 260 -20.74 41.03 -15.28
CA ASP A 260 -20.33 39.75 -14.66
C ASP A 260 -18.80 39.61 -14.62
N VAL A 261 -18.10 40.12 -15.65
CA VAL A 261 -16.63 40.12 -15.73
C VAL A 261 -15.98 41.00 -14.65
N LEU A 262 -16.69 42.00 -14.13
CA LEU A 262 -16.24 42.80 -12.99
C LEU A 262 -16.43 42.06 -11.67
N ARG A 263 -17.54 41.32 -11.50
CA ARG A 263 -17.82 40.55 -10.28
C ARG A 263 -16.88 39.35 -10.10
N GLU A 264 -16.35 38.78 -11.18
CA GLU A 264 -15.25 37.80 -11.11
C GLU A 264 -13.93 38.45 -10.67
N LEU A 265 -13.69 39.72 -11.00
CA LEU A 265 -12.44 40.42 -10.71
C LEU A 265 -12.34 40.89 -9.26
N GLU A 266 -13.46 41.25 -8.62
CA GLU A 266 -13.48 41.63 -7.19
C GLU A 266 -13.16 40.44 -6.27
N ASN A 267 -13.54 39.21 -6.66
CA ASN A 267 -13.20 38.00 -5.93
C ASN A 267 -11.68 37.67 -5.93
N ALA A 268 -10.88 38.34 -6.77
CA ALA A 268 -9.43 38.19 -6.77
C ALA A 268 -8.69 39.12 -5.77
N ALA A 269 -9.42 39.98 -5.04
CA ALA A 269 -8.85 41.07 -4.24
C ALA A 269 -8.41 40.69 -2.80
N ILE A 270 -7.34 39.90 -2.70
CA ILE A 270 -6.37 39.83 -1.57
C ILE A 270 -6.94 39.97 -0.14
N SER A 271 -7.08 38.84 0.57
CA SER A 271 -6.95 38.81 2.04
C SER A 271 -5.58 38.28 2.46
N ARG A 272 -4.89 38.99 3.35
CA ARG A 272 -3.54 38.64 3.84
C ARG A 272 -3.60 37.53 4.90
N PRO A 273 -2.65 36.57 4.92
CA PRO A 273 -2.55 35.60 6.01
C PRO A 273 -2.01 36.25 7.30
N SER A 274 -2.75 36.11 8.39
CA SER A 274 -2.31 36.41 9.75
C SER A 274 -1.52 35.23 10.33
N ASN A 275 -0.18 35.33 10.32
CA ASN A 275 0.70 34.27 10.82
C ASN A 275 0.69 34.13 12.36
N THR A 276 -0.26 33.37 12.90
CA THR A 276 -0.19 32.83 14.28
C THR A 276 -0.87 31.46 14.41
N ALA A 277 -0.16 30.39 14.07
CA ALA A 277 -0.44 29.03 14.54
C ALA A 277 0.84 28.19 14.50
N THR A 278 1.30 27.70 15.67
CA THR A 278 2.35 26.68 15.75
C THR A 278 1.75 25.32 15.39
N GLY A 279 2.16 24.76 14.24
CA GLY A 279 1.52 23.57 13.68
C GLY A 279 1.67 22.31 14.55
N THR A 280 0.55 21.86 15.11
CA THR A 280 0.33 20.45 15.44
C THR A 280 0.24 19.61 14.16
N THR A 281 0.38 18.29 14.28
CA THR A 281 0.39 17.36 13.15
C THR A 281 -0.98 17.20 12.49
N GLY A 282 -1.07 17.58 11.21
CA GLY A 282 -1.70 16.72 10.19
C GLY A 282 -3.21 16.70 10.02
N ALA A 283 -4.00 17.58 10.65
CA ALA A 283 -5.46 17.56 10.53
C ALA A 283 -5.98 17.56 9.07
N LEU A 284 -6.92 16.64 8.79
CA LEU A 284 -7.57 16.47 7.48
C LEU A 284 -8.32 17.75 7.05
N LYS A 285 -8.13 18.16 5.80
CA LYS A 285 -8.81 19.31 5.17
C LYS A 285 -9.93 18.86 4.25
N ILE A 286 -11.00 19.65 4.18
CA ILE A 286 -12.18 19.39 3.35
C ILE A 286 -12.43 20.61 2.47
N ARG A 287 -12.56 20.39 1.15
CA ARG A 287 -12.84 21.41 0.12
C ARG A 287 -14.20 21.12 -0.50
N ARG A 288 -15.07 22.14 -0.69
CA ARG A 288 -16.49 21.94 -1.06
C ARG A 288 -16.80 22.39 -2.49
N ASP A 289 -16.07 21.81 -3.44
CA ASP A 289 -16.00 22.31 -4.83
C ASP A 289 -16.55 21.33 -5.88
N GLY A 290 -16.62 20.03 -5.58
CA GLY A 290 -16.99 18.98 -6.54
C GLY A 290 -18.50 18.85 -6.75
N SER A 291 -18.91 17.79 -7.44
CA SER A 291 -20.32 17.58 -7.81
C SER A 291 -20.67 16.11 -7.98
N THR A 292 -21.76 15.67 -7.36
CA THR A 292 -22.31 14.32 -7.51
C THR A 292 -22.47 13.92 -8.99
N ILE A 293 -21.99 12.72 -9.32
CA ILE A 293 -22.27 12.01 -10.58
C ILE A 293 -23.24 10.88 -10.31
N SER A 294 -24.13 10.57 -11.26
CA SER A 294 -25.09 9.48 -11.12
C SER A 294 -24.40 8.12 -11.02
N GLN A 295 -25.00 7.19 -10.29
CA GLN A 295 -24.49 5.81 -10.16
C GLN A 295 -24.50 5.07 -11.51
N GLN A 296 -25.37 5.51 -12.43
CA GLN A 296 -25.52 5.00 -13.79
C GLN A 296 -24.32 5.35 -14.70
N SER A 297 -23.70 6.52 -14.48
CA SER A 297 -22.71 7.09 -15.40
C SER A 297 -21.27 6.68 -15.08
N ILE A 298 -20.98 6.21 -13.86
CA ILE A 298 -19.63 5.82 -13.46
C ILE A 298 -19.16 4.53 -14.16
N PHE A 299 -17.83 4.33 -14.25
CA PHE A 299 -17.23 3.12 -14.80
C PHE A 299 -16.05 2.60 -13.95
N ASP A 300 -15.67 1.35 -14.22
CA ASP A 300 -14.42 0.71 -13.79
C ASP A 300 -13.61 0.29 -15.03
N LEU A 301 -12.30 0.11 -14.90
CA LEU A 301 -11.40 -0.05 -16.05
C LEU A 301 -10.38 -1.17 -15.87
N LYS A 302 -10.14 -1.97 -16.93
CA LYS A 302 -9.06 -2.96 -16.93
C LYS A 302 -8.27 -3.01 -18.23
N THR A 303 -6.95 -2.88 -18.10
CA THR A 303 -6.01 -3.09 -19.22
C THR A 303 -5.56 -4.54 -19.34
N ARG A 304 -5.33 -5.03 -20.57
CA ARG A 304 -4.89 -6.42 -20.81
C ARG A 304 -4.01 -6.58 -22.05
N SER A 305 -2.94 -7.35 -21.95
CA SER A 305 -2.01 -7.56 -23.07
C SER A 305 -2.60 -8.50 -24.14
N GLY A 306 -3.02 -7.93 -25.26
CA GLY A 306 -3.53 -8.63 -26.45
C GLY A 306 -2.54 -9.62 -27.10
N LYS A 307 -1.24 -9.56 -26.76
CA LYS A 307 -0.17 -10.49 -27.24
C LYS A 307 -0.52 -11.99 -27.17
N ARG A 308 -1.45 -12.41 -26.30
CA ARG A 308 -1.85 -13.82 -26.12
C ARG A 308 -3.24 -14.17 -26.66
N LYS A 309 -4.01 -13.21 -27.21
CA LYS A 309 -5.40 -13.39 -27.71
C LYS A 309 -6.29 -14.22 -26.76
N LYS A 310 -6.19 -13.93 -25.47
CA LYS A 310 -7.21 -14.27 -24.47
C LYS A 310 -7.91 -12.97 -24.11
N ASP A 311 -9.23 -12.95 -24.15
CA ASP A 311 -10.02 -11.88 -23.54
C ASP A 311 -9.77 -11.84 -22.02
N ILE A 312 -10.28 -10.81 -21.35
CA ILE A 312 -10.26 -10.74 -19.88
C ILE A 312 -11.08 -11.89 -19.30
N ASP A 313 -10.55 -12.49 -18.23
CA ASP A 313 -11.30 -13.46 -17.46
C ASP A 313 -12.30 -12.71 -16.58
N MET A 314 -13.58 -12.77 -16.96
CA MET A 314 -14.64 -12.07 -16.26
C MET A 314 -14.99 -12.74 -14.91
N SER A 315 -14.46 -13.92 -14.56
CA SER A 315 -14.89 -14.67 -13.37
C SER A 315 -14.36 -14.15 -12.03
N ASP A 316 -13.25 -13.41 -12.06
CA ASP A 316 -12.68 -12.62 -10.95
C ASP A 316 -13.17 -11.16 -10.93
N VAL A 317 -13.73 -10.72 -12.07
CA VAL A 317 -14.24 -9.38 -12.37
C VAL A 317 -15.70 -9.28 -11.92
N HIS A 318 -16.59 -10.19 -12.38
CA HIS A 318 -17.99 -10.32 -11.95
C HIS A 318 -18.29 -10.32 -10.43
N PRO A 319 -17.45 -10.89 -9.53
CA PRO A 319 -17.76 -10.96 -8.10
C PRO A 319 -17.74 -9.60 -7.42
N VAL A 320 -16.76 -8.74 -7.71
CA VAL A 320 -16.83 -7.34 -7.27
C VAL A 320 -17.57 -6.51 -8.31
N LEU A 321 -17.76 -6.92 -9.60
CA LEU A 321 -18.83 -6.37 -10.47
C LEU A 321 -20.23 -6.52 -9.81
N TRP A 322 -20.39 -7.29 -8.74
CA TRP A 322 -21.63 -7.38 -7.96
C TRP A 322 -21.63 -6.61 -6.62
N ILE A 323 -20.57 -5.87 -6.25
CA ILE A 323 -20.44 -5.21 -4.92
C ILE A 323 -20.53 -3.67 -4.93
N LYS A 324 -19.96 -2.93 -5.90
CA LYS A 324 -19.90 -1.43 -5.90
C LYS A 324 -21.01 -0.68 -6.69
N GLN A 325 -21.98 -1.37 -7.28
CA GLN A 325 -22.93 -0.85 -8.31
C GLN A 325 -22.42 0.14 -9.39
N ILE A 326 -21.22 -0.04 -9.94
CA ILE A 326 -20.71 0.61 -11.17
C ILE A 326 -21.13 -0.11 -12.47
N SER A 327 -22.05 0.44 -13.22
CA SER A 327 -22.71 -0.22 -14.36
C SER A 327 -21.84 -0.59 -15.57
N ASN A 328 -20.75 0.15 -15.76
CA ASN A 328 -20.03 0.21 -17.02
C ASN A 328 -18.58 -0.26 -16.82
N PHE A 329 -18.12 -1.12 -17.72
CA PHE A 329 -16.77 -1.65 -17.71
C PHE A 329 -16.03 -1.30 -19.00
N ILE A 330 -14.84 -0.71 -18.85
CA ILE A 330 -13.96 -0.36 -19.96
C ILE A 330 -12.79 -1.34 -20.02
N VAL A 331 -12.77 -2.16 -21.06
CA VAL A 331 -11.67 -3.09 -21.34
C VAL A 331 -10.76 -2.52 -22.40
N ALA A 332 -9.47 -2.35 -22.08
CA ALA A 332 -8.49 -1.79 -22.99
C ALA A 332 -7.36 -2.80 -23.29
N TYR A 333 -7.34 -3.33 -24.52
CA TYR A 333 -6.32 -4.28 -24.96
C TYR A 333 -5.13 -3.57 -25.60
N HIS A 334 -3.92 -3.82 -25.07
CA HIS A 334 -2.68 -3.28 -25.60
C HIS A 334 -1.84 -4.33 -26.35
N ASP A 335 -1.04 -3.88 -27.31
CA ASP A 335 -0.08 -4.70 -28.08
C ASP A 335 1.07 -5.28 -27.24
N GLY A 336 1.06 -5.06 -25.91
CA GLY A 336 2.10 -5.47 -24.98
C GLY A 336 3.36 -4.60 -25.04
N ALA A 337 3.31 -3.44 -25.68
CA ALA A 337 4.32 -2.38 -25.66
C ALA A 337 3.68 -0.97 -25.60
N GLY A 338 2.42 -0.88 -25.16
CA GLY A 338 1.72 0.38 -24.83
C GLY A 338 0.80 0.97 -25.91
N LEU A 339 0.64 0.34 -27.08
CA LEU A 339 -0.34 0.79 -28.07
C LEU A 339 -1.69 0.09 -27.85
N PHE A 340 -2.76 0.87 -27.76
CA PHE A 340 -4.13 0.41 -27.54
C PHE A 340 -5.01 0.67 -28.77
N GLU A 341 -5.41 -0.40 -29.45
CA GLU A 341 -6.26 -0.32 -30.67
C GLU A 341 -7.66 -0.95 -30.47
N ASP A 342 -7.85 -1.73 -29.41
CA ASP A 342 -9.09 -2.42 -29.06
C ASP A 342 -9.51 -2.01 -27.64
N VAL A 343 -10.32 -0.95 -27.57
CA VAL A 343 -10.89 -0.41 -26.33
C VAL A 343 -12.41 -0.58 -26.39
N ARG A 344 -12.95 -1.40 -25.49
CA ARG A 344 -14.36 -1.82 -25.44
C ARG A 344 -15.03 -1.21 -24.22
N VAL A 345 -15.87 -0.20 -24.45
CA VAL A 345 -16.79 0.34 -23.44
C VAL A 345 -18.06 -0.50 -23.46
N GLN A 346 -18.41 -1.13 -22.34
CA GLN A 346 -19.50 -2.11 -22.25
C GLN A 346 -20.35 -1.86 -21.00
N ASN A 347 -21.67 -1.97 -21.10
CA ASN A 347 -22.54 -2.10 -19.92
C ASN A 347 -22.76 -3.60 -19.68
N VAL A 348 -22.39 -4.10 -18.50
CA VAL A 348 -22.26 -5.53 -18.21
C VAL A 348 -23.31 -6.07 -17.23
N LYS A 349 -24.38 -5.29 -16.97
CA LYS A 349 -25.49 -5.64 -16.05
C LYS A 349 -25.93 -7.10 -16.13
N ASN A 350 -26.20 -7.53 -17.35
CA ASN A 350 -26.82 -8.82 -17.64
C ASN A 350 -25.85 -9.98 -17.36
N ASP A 351 -24.56 -9.74 -17.55
CA ASP A 351 -23.49 -10.70 -17.30
C ASP A 351 -23.21 -10.82 -15.80
N VAL A 352 -23.23 -9.70 -15.06
CA VAL A 352 -23.19 -9.72 -13.58
C VAL A 352 -24.41 -10.42 -13.00
N GLN A 353 -25.62 -10.09 -13.49
CA GLN A 353 -26.86 -10.74 -13.06
C GLN A 353 -26.89 -12.23 -13.44
N ALA A 354 -26.19 -12.66 -14.50
CA ALA A 354 -25.97 -14.07 -14.80
C ALA A 354 -25.00 -14.71 -13.79
N TRP A 355 -23.84 -14.10 -13.59
CA TRP A 355 -22.85 -14.55 -12.61
C TRP A 355 -23.46 -14.68 -11.20
N ALA A 356 -24.29 -13.74 -10.76
CA ALA A 356 -24.90 -13.77 -9.43
C ALA A 356 -25.89 -14.95 -9.29
N ARG A 357 -26.72 -15.20 -10.31
CA ARG A 357 -27.63 -16.37 -10.35
C ARG A 357 -26.87 -17.70 -10.34
N ASP A 358 -25.73 -17.77 -11.01
CA ASP A 358 -24.88 -18.97 -11.05
C ASP A 358 -24.09 -19.16 -9.75
N ASN A 359 -23.66 -18.07 -9.09
CA ASN A 359 -22.89 -18.08 -7.85
C ASN A 359 -23.75 -18.00 -6.57
N LYS A 360 -25.08 -18.04 -6.70
CA LYS A 360 -26.06 -17.80 -5.61
C LYS A 360 -25.79 -18.52 -4.30
N ASN A 361 -25.27 -19.75 -4.33
CA ASN A 361 -24.96 -20.49 -3.09
C ASN A 361 -23.76 -19.90 -2.34
N GLY A 362 -22.76 -19.37 -3.04
CA GLY A 362 -21.66 -18.62 -2.42
C GLY A 362 -22.11 -17.28 -1.87
N ILE A 363 -23.00 -16.58 -2.59
CA ILE A 363 -23.61 -15.32 -2.12
C ILE A 363 -24.46 -15.55 -0.86
N ARG A 364 -25.26 -16.62 -0.82
CA ARG A 364 -26.07 -16.99 0.36
C ARG A 364 -25.24 -17.39 1.58
N ARG A 365 -24.00 -17.87 1.39
CA ARG A 365 -23.00 -18.06 2.48
C ARG A 365 -22.35 -16.74 2.89
N PHE A 366 -22.07 -15.87 1.93
CA PHE A 366 -21.50 -14.55 2.18
C PHE A 366 -22.45 -13.70 3.03
N ALA A 367 -23.75 -13.73 2.77
CA ALA A 367 -24.79 -13.16 3.63
C ALA A 367 -24.71 -13.71 5.07
N THR A 368 -24.69 -15.04 5.25
CA THR A 368 -24.52 -15.69 6.58
C THR A 368 -23.21 -15.31 7.27
N LEU A 369 -22.14 -15.09 6.52
CA LEU A 369 -20.82 -14.73 7.05
C LEU A 369 -20.79 -13.28 7.55
N LEU A 370 -21.36 -12.32 6.80
CA LEU A 370 -21.48 -10.93 7.25
C LEU A 370 -22.30 -10.85 8.54
N ASP A 371 -23.49 -11.47 8.53
CA ASP A 371 -24.39 -11.64 9.67
C ASP A 371 -23.64 -12.15 10.91
N SER A 372 -22.89 -13.24 10.74
CA SER A 372 -22.09 -13.85 11.82
C SER A 372 -20.96 -12.95 12.33
N ILE A 373 -20.32 -12.15 11.47
CA ILE A 373 -19.25 -11.21 11.90
C ILE A 373 -19.87 -10.03 12.64
N VAL A 374 -20.98 -9.47 12.13
CA VAL A 374 -21.71 -8.35 12.74
C VAL A 374 -22.25 -8.73 14.12
N ASP A 375 -22.91 -9.89 14.25
CA ASP A 375 -23.41 -10.40 15.53
C ASP A 375 -22.28 -10.61 16.55
N ILE A 376 -21.15 -11.18 16.11
CA ILE A 376 -19.99 -11.43 16.99
C ILE A 376 -19.33 -10.11 17.41
N ALA A 377 -19.22 -9.12 16.52
CA ALA A 377 -18.69 -7.80 16.83
C ALA A 377 -19.61 -7.04 17.81
N ARG A 378 -20.92 -6.97 17.51
CA ARG A 378 -21.92 -6.34 18.39
C ARG A 378 -21.99 -7.02 19.76
N SER A 379 -21.84 -8.34 19.83
CA SER A 379 -21.88 -9.12 21.09
C SER A 379 -20.58 -9.12 21.90
N ASN A 380 -19.44 -8.70 21.34
CA ASN A 380 -18.16 -8.75 22.05
C ASN A 380 -17.98 -7.55 23.01
N ALA A 381 -17.39 -7.80 24.19
CA ALA A 381 -17.13 -6.76 25.18
C ALA A 381 -16.01 -5.77 24.78
N SER A 382 -15.08 -6.18 23.92
CA SER A 382 -13.97 -5.33 23.45
C SER A 382 -14.37 -4.39 22.31
N LYS A 383 -15.38 -4.75 21.51
CA LYS A 383 -15.79 -4.13 20.23
C LYS A 383 -14.71 -4.06 19.13
N LEU A 384 -13.43 -4.11 19.48
CA LEU A 384 -12.25 -4.16 18.61
C LEU A 384 -11.85 -5.61 18.30
N LEU A 385 -12.29 -6.10 17.15
CA LEU A 385 -11.98 -7.43 16.63
C LEU A 385 -11.07 -7.38 15.40
N GLU A 386 -10.48 -8.52 15.04
CA GLU A 386 -9.76 -8.73 13.79
C GLU A 386 -10.28 -9.98 13.08
N VAL A 387 -10.44 -9.90 11.76
CA VAL A 387 -10.77 -11.04 10.89
C VAL A 387 -9.53 -11.44 10.11
N TYR A 388 -9.12 -12.71 10.23
CA TYR A 388 -7.94 -13.27 9.58
C TYR A 388 -8.29 -14.50 8.74
N CYS A 389 -7.91 -14.48 7.47
CA CYS A 389 -7.95 -15.63 6.56
C CYS A 389 -6.51 -15.98 6.15
N PRO A 390 -5.98 -17.17 6.50
CA PRO A 390 -4.66 -17.64 6.07
C PRO A 390 -4.63 -18.19 4.62
N GLY A 391 -5.73 -18.12 3.87
CA GLY A 391 -5.91 -18.71 2.53
C GLY A 391 -6.50 -20.12 2.54
N ALA A 392 -6.12 -20.93 3.53
CA ALA A 392 -6.78 -22.21 3.83
C ALA A 392 -8.30 -22.05 4.05
N ASP A 393 -9.03 -23.17 4.06
CA ASP A 393 -10.50 -23.26 4.09
C ASP A 393 -11.21 -22.70 5.35
N ARG A 394 -10.47 -22.00 6.22
CA ARG A 394 -10.92 -21.41 7.47
C ARG A 394 -10.79 -19.89 7.50
N LEU A 395 -11.67 -19.24 8.24
CA LEU A 395 -11.61 -17.82 8.60
C LEU A 395 -11.70 -17.71 10.13
N GLU A 396 -10.79 -16.94 10.72
CA GLU A 396 -10.67 -16.73 12.16
C GLU A 396 -11.17 -15.33 12.53
N ILE A 397 -12.08 -15.23 13.51
CA ILE A 397 -12.42 -13.97 14.18
C ILE A 397 -11.71 -13.95 15.54
N ARG A 398 -10.98 -12.88 15.81
CA ARG A 398 -10.13 -12.70 16.98
C ARG A 398 -10.41 -11.36 17.65
N VAL A 399 -9.99 -11.19 18.91
CA VAL A 399 -9.79 -9.85 19.49
C VAL A 399 -8.59 -9.21 18.79
N GLN A 400 -8.56 -7.89 18.63
CA GLN A 400 -7.32 -7.22 18.17
C GLN A 400 -6.17 -7.42 19.18
N TYR A 401 -4.93 -7.31 18.70
CA TYR A 401 -3.74 -7.42 19.55
C TYR A 401 -3.37 -6.07 20.18
N GLY A 402 -3.06 -6.05 21.48
CA GLY A 402 -2.68 -4.85 22.21
C GLY A 402 -3.87 -3.92 22.48
N ASP A 403 -3.64 -2.61 22.40
CA ASP A 403 -4.68 -1.58 22.60
C ASP A 403 -5.64 -1.45 21.40
N GLY A 404 -5.31 -2.08 20.25
CA GLY A 404 -6.09 -2.07 19.02
C GLY A 404 -5.91 -0.81 18.15
N VAL A 405 -6.70 -0.74 17.07
CA VAL A 405 -6.76 0.36 16.10
C VAL A 405 -8.23 0.75 15.89
N HIS A 406 -8.52 2.03 16.13
CA HIS A 406 -9.84 2.62 15.92
C HIS A 406 -10.01 3.11 14.47
N ALA A 407 -11.20 2.94 13.90
CA ALA A 407 -11.57 3.46 12.58
C ALA A 407 -11.56 4.99 12.53
N LEU A 408 -12.00 5.63 13.62
CA LEU A 408 -12.34 7.05 13.70
C LEU A 408 -11.69 7.73 14.92
N PRO A 409 -11.32 9.01 14.84
CA PRO A 409 -10.94 9.79 16.02
C PRO A 409 -12.17 10.07 16.89
N ALA A 410 -11.98 10.19 18.22
CA ALA A 410 -13.08 10.33 19.19
C ALA A 410 -14.11 11.43 18.83
N GLY A 411 -13.67 12.63 18.43
CA GLY A 411 -14.58 13.72 18.03
C GLY A 411 -15.37 13.47 16.73
N LEU A 412 -15.12 12.35 16.04
CA LEU A 412 -15.86 11.87 14.87
C LEU A 412 -16.71 10.62 15.20
N VAL A 413 -16.29 9.81 16.19
CA VAL A 413 -17.17 8.85 16.91
C VAL A 413 -18.35 9.62 17.52
N ASP A 414 -18.08 10.67 18.28
CA ASP A 414 -19.09 11.59 18.85
C ASP A 414 -20.04 12.19 17.78
N ARG A 415 -19.65 12.22 16.50
CA ARG A 415 -20.50 12.70 15.40
C ARG A 415 -21.27 11.57 14.71
N TRP A 416 -20.78 10.34 14.74
CA TRP A 416 -21.48 9.17 14.19
C TRP A 416 -22.55 8.65 15.16
N GLU A 417 -22.30 8.72 16.46
CA GLU A 417 -23.22 8.24 17.51
C GLU A 417 -24.33 9.24 17.88
N ARG A 418 -24.25 10.49 17.38
CA ARG A 418 -25.29 11.52 17.58
C ARG A 418 -26.52 11.22 16.74
N THR A 419 -27.49 10.54 17.34
CA THR A 419 -28.89 10.54 16.91
C THR A 419 -29.60 11.79 17.43
N ASP A 420 -30.56 12.35 16.66
CA ASP A 420 -31.32 13.57 16.98
C ASP A 420 -32.37 13.42 18.10
N THR A 421 -32.01 12.68 19.15
CA THR A 421 -32.85 12.50 20.36
C THR A 421 -32.76 13.68 21.34
N ASP A 422 -31.78 14.57 21.18
CA ASP A 422 -31.55 15.73 22.05
C ASP A 422 -32.35 16.99 21.64
N PHE A 423 -33.06 16.97 20.50
CA PHE A 423 -33.85 18.12 20.01
C PHE A 423 -35.25 18.26 20.66
N MET A 424 -35.35 18.00 21.98
CA MET A 424 -36.56 18.28 22.77
C MET A 424 -36.27 19.16 24.00
N SER A 425 -36.79 20.39 23.93
CA SER A 425 -37.10 21.29 25.05
C SER A 425 -35.94 21.96 25.85
N THR A 426 -35.47 23.09 25.31
CA THR A 426 -35.59 24.33 26.09
C THR A 426 -36.46 25.32 25.32
N GLN A 427 -37.59 25.73 25.92
CA GLN A 427 -38.39 26.85 25.43
C GLN A 427 -37.70 28.16 25.82
N ASP A 428 -37.54 29.08 24.87
CA ASP A 428 -37.93 30.49 25.01
C ASP A 428 -37.90 31.09 23.60
N GLY A 429 -38.90 31.92 23.25
CA GLY A 429 -39.17 32.28 21.85
C GLY A 429 -39.52 33.74 21.61
N ALA A 430 -39.40 34.14 20.34
CA ALA A 430 -39.98 35.37 19.80
C ALA A 430 -40.38 35.12 18.34
N SER A 431 -41.47 35.76 17.92
CA SER A 431 -42.13 35.59 16.62
C SER A 431 -41.36 36.24 15.45
N ASP A 432 -41.59 35.75 14.24
CA ASP A 432 -42.61 36.35 13.36
C ASP A 432 -43.06 35.39 12.25
N GLU A 433 -44.34 35.49 11.87
CA GLU A 433 -45.01 34.70 10.83
C GLU A 433 -44.84 35.37 9.46
N PHE A 434 -44.91 34.60 8.37
CA PHE A 434 -45.69 34.98 7.18
C PHE A 434 -46.10 33.72 6.38
N GLU A 435 -47.34 33.68 5.92
CA GLU A 435 -48.01 32.51 5.32
C GLU A 435 -48.49 32.81 3.88
N TYR A 436 -49.15 31.81 3.26
CA TYR A 436 -49.74 31.75 1.91
C TYR A 436 -48.76 31.46 0.75
N GLY A 437 -49.05 30.52 -0.16
CA GLY A 437 -50.24 29.65 -0.20
C GLY A 437 -50.24 28.56 -1.29
N ASP A 438 -51.26 27.70 -1.18
CA ASP A 438 -51.53 26.44 -1.92
C ASP A 438 -51.51 26.48 -3.47
N GLY A 439 -51.30 25.31 -4.08
CA GLY A 439 -51.32 25.08 -5.53
C GLY A 439 -50.67 23.77 -5.99
N GLY A 440 -51.23 22.61 -5.64
CA GLY A 440 -50.63 21.28 -5.92
C GLY A 440 -51.10 20.55 -7.21
N ILE A 441 -51.16 19.21 -7.11
CA ILE A 441 -51.63 18.19 -8.09
C ILE A 441 -50.57 17.59 -9.05
N ASP A 442 -49.85 16.59 -8.51
CA ASP A 442 -49.96 15.14 -8.87
C ASP A 442 -49.33 14.54 -10.17
N LEU A 443 -49.13 13.22 -10.09
CA LEU A 443 -48.87 12.18 -11.10
C LEU A 443 -47.46 11.98 -11.73
N GLU A 444 -46.81 10.92 -11.23
CA GLU A 444 -46.33 9.73 -11.97
C GLU A 444 -44.95 9.68 -12.68
N ASP A 445 -44.47 8.43 -12.75
CA ASP A 445 -43.45 7.85 -13.63
C ASP A 445 -41.99 8.40 -13.64
N ARG A 446 -41.11 7.68 -12.93
CA ARG A 446 -40.37 6.59 -13.61
C ARG A 446 -39.70 5.53 -12.73
N TYR A 447 -39.59 4.35 -13.35
CA TYR A 447 -38.89 3.15 -12.89
C TYR A 447 -37.37 3.23 -13.07
N ASP A 448 -36.69 2.33 -12.36
CA ASP A 448 -35.46 1.61 -12.73
C ASP A 448 -34.32 2.37 -13.42
N LEU A 449 -33.17 2.44 -12.73
CA LEU A 449 -31.79 2.12 -13.18
C LEU A 449 -30.82 2.57 -12.04
N GLU A 450 -29.81 1.85 -11.54
CA GLU A 450 -28.81 0.96 -12.15
C GLU A 450 -28.15 0.01 -11.09
N THR A 451 -27.46 -1.12 -11.35
CA THR A 451 -26.63 -1.69 -12.46
C THR A 451 -25.12 -1.69 -12.09
N PHE A 452 -24.38 -2.76 -12.39
CA PHE A 452 -23.47 -3.34 -11.39
C PHE A 452 -21.94 -3.45 -11.67
N SER A 453 -21.17 -2.83 -10.75
CA SER A 453 -19.71 -2.74 -10.34
C SER A 453 -18.53 -3.17 -11.27
N ASP A 454 -17.26 -3.26 -10.77
CA ASP A 454 -16.16 -4.23 -11.12
C ASP A 454 -15.16 -4.52 -9.95
N ASP A 455 -14.20 -5.46 -10.14
CA ASP A 455 -13.00 -5.79 -9.36
C ASP A 455 -11.64 -5.56 -10.08
N SER A 456 -10.59 -5.45 -9.28
CA SER A 456 -9.18 -5.59 -9.69
C SER A 456 -8.64 -7.02 -9.46
N GLY A 457 -8.42 -7.78 -10.55
CA GLY A 457 -7.69 -9.06 -10.54
C GLY A 457 -6.48 -9.05 -11.49
N SER A 458 -5.29 -9.49 -11.03
CA SER A 458 -4.07 -9.55 -11.87
C SER A 458 -3.01 -10.61 -11.47
N ASP A 459 -3.43 -11.84 -11.15
CA ASP A 459 -2.51 -12.99 -10.98
C ASP A 459 -2.54 -13.99 -12.17
N PRO A 460 -1.51 -14.83 -12.36
CA PRO A 460 -1.46 -15.85 -13.41
C PRO A 460 -1.92 -17.24 -12.92
N ASP A 461 -3.11 -17.68 -13.36
CA ASP A 461 -3.65 -19.03 -13.10
C ASP A 461 -2.78 -20.18 -13.68
N TYR A 462 -2.84 -21.32 -12.99
CA TYR A 462 -2.12 -22.57 -13.28
C TYR A 462 -3.00 -23.84 -13.32
N THR A 463 -4.34 -23.72 -13.33
CA THR A 463 -5.28 -24.86 -13.21
C THR A 463 -5.75 -25.47 -14.55
N ALA A 464 -4.93 -25.39 -15.59
CA ALA A 464 -5.25 -25.84 -16.95
C ALA A 464 -5.10 -27.36 -17.19
N CYS A 465 -5.95 -28.19 -16.57
CA CYS A 465 -6.14 -29.59 -16.95
C CYS A 465 -6.93 -29.73 -18.26
N SER A 466 -6.28 -29.47 -19.40
CA SER A 466 -6.91 -29.61 -20.73
C SER A 466 -7.20 -31.08 -21.08
N ALA A 467 -8.44 -31.39 -21.43
CA ALA A 467 -8.89 -32.75 -21.72
C ALA A 467 -8.42 -33.27 -23.11
N HIS A 468 -7.13 -33.62 -23.21
CA HIS A 468 -6.63 -34.61 -24.16
C HIS A 468 -5.46 -35.37 -23.51
N ASP A 469 -5.32 -36.65 -23.84
CA ASP A 469 -4.25 -37.57 -23.40
C ASP A 469 -4.20 -37.94 -21.89
N CYS A 470 -5.35 -37.94 -21.21
CA CYS A 470 -5.48 -38.64 -19.91
C CYS A 470 -5.51 -40.17 -20.11
N GLY A 471 -4.37 -40.83 -19.91
CA GLY A 471 -4.18 -42.27 -20.15
C GLY A 471 -4.34 -43.18 -18.94
N TYR A 472 -5.17 -42.86 -17.93
CA TYR A 472 -5.23 -43.61 -16.67
C TYR A 472 -6.50 -44.49 -16.55
N CYS A 473 -6.35 -45.80 -16.74
CA CYS A 473 -7.44 -46.77 -16.66
C CYS A 473 -7.65 -47.30 -15.23
N GLY A 474 -8.41 -46.57 -14.41
CA GLY A 474 -8.75 -46.98 -13.05
C GLY A 474 -9.53 -48.30 -12.97
N LYS A 475 -8.94 -49.32 -12.35
CA LYS A 475 -9.59 -50.54 -11.85
C LYS A 475 -8.93 -50.98 -10.53
N CYS A 476 -9.69 -51.76 -9.75
CA CYS A 476 -9.29 -52.41 -8.49
C CYS A 476 -9.21 -51.50 -7.24
N ASP A 477 -10.40 -51.16 -6.75
CA ASP A 477 -10.94 -51.59 -5.44
C ASP A 477 -10.14 -51.36 -4.14
N TYR A 478 -10.80 -50.72 -3.18
CA TYR A 478 -10.46 -50.71 -1.75
C TYR A 478 -10.65 -52.10 -1.12
N ASN A 479 -9.77 -52.50 -0.18
CA ASN A 479 -10.17 -52.91 1.18
C ASN A 479 -9.01 -53.23 2.16
N ALA A 480 -9.27 -52.92 3.45
CA ALA A 480 -8.81 -53.55 4.70
C ALA A 480 -7.30 -53.83 4.99
N ALA A 481 -6.76 -53.11 5.99
CA ALA A 481 -5.93 -53.58 7.13
C ALA A 481 -5.46 -52.34 7.93
N GLU A 482 -5.99 -52.03 9.12
CA GLU A 482 -5.79 -52.62 10.46
C GLU A 482 -4.64 -52.02 11.29
N GLU A 483 -4.81 -52.11 12.61
CA GLU A 483 -4.23 -51.31 13.70
C GLU A 483 -2.70 -51.29 13.83
N ARG A 484 -2.18 -50.21 14.46
CA ARG A 484 -1.27 -50.31 15.64
C ARG A 484 -1.21 -49.02 16.46
N VAL A 485 -0.77 -49.15 17.72
CA VAL A 485 -0.97 -48.20 18.81
C VAL A 485 0.33 -47.97 19.61
N ALA A 486 0.43 -46.80 20.25
CA ALA A 486 1.35 -46.42 21.35
C ALA A 486 2.85 -46.17 21.02
N PRO A 487 3.59 -45.42 21.88
CA PRO A 487 3.14 -44.33 22.77
C PRO A 487 4.07 -43.09 22.85
N SER A 488 3.54 -42.08 23.56
CA SER A 488 4.23 -40.98 24.25
C SER A 488 5.66 -41.24 24.75
N LEU A 489 6.51 -40.23 24.62
CA LEU A 489 7.63 -39.97 25.53
C LEU A 489 7.60 -38.50 25.98
N THR A 490 7.46 -38.28 27.29
CA THR A 490 7.58 -36.98 27.95
C THR A 490 8.96 -36.85 28.59
N LEU A 491 9.52 -35.64 28.61
CA LEU A 491 10.77 -35.34 29.31
C LEU A 491 10.68 -33.95 29.97
N ASN A 492 10.28 -33.98 31.24
CA ASN A 492 10.54 -32.93 32.22
C ASN A 492 11.88 -33.23 32.95
N ILE A 493 12.25 -32.41 33.94
CA ILE A 493 13.49 -32.47 34.77
C ILE A 493 14.63 -31.62 34.15
N PHE A 494 15.36 -30.73 34.85
CA PHE A 494 15.40 -30.38 36.29
C PHE A 494 15.30 -28.86 36.53
N SER A 495 15.20 -28.44 37.78
CA SER A 495 15.01 -27.06 38.24
C SER A 495 16.15 -26.56 39.16
N GLY A 496 16.24 -25.23 39.32
CA GLY A 496 16.43 -24.63 40.65
C GLY A 496 17.83 -24.14 41.06
N ARG A 497 18.11 -22.85 40.78
CA ARG A 497 18.82 -21.85 41.64
C ARG A 497 18.77 -20.51 40.89
N SER A 498 18.01 -19.47 41.27
CA SER A 498 17.61 -18.92 42.58
C SER A 498 18.71 -18.12 43.29
N THR A 499 18.73 -16.83 42.99
CA THR A 499 19.18 -15.72 43.86
C THR A 499 18.11 -14.62 43.80
N SER A 500 17.99 -13.81 44.85
CA SER A 500 16.73 -13.14 45.22
C SER A 500 16.56 -11.68 44.82
N TYR A 501 15.29 -11.33 44.58
CA TYR A 501 14.62 -10.02 44.76
C TYR A 501 15.44 -8.83 45.29
N ILE A 502 15.24 -7.67 44.65
CA ILE A 502 14.56 -6.52 45.29
C ILE A 502 13.50 -6.00 44.31
N SER A 503 12.29 -5.70 44.77
CA SER A 503 11.31 -4.90 44.02
C SER A 503 11.41 -3.42 44.43
N ALA A 504 11.41 -2.53 43.45
CA ALA A 504 11.41 -1.08 43.68
C ALA A 504 10.49 -0.39 42.66
N SER A 505 9.24 -0.15 43.06
CA SER A 505 8.26 0.59 42.28
C SER A 505 8.51 2.09 42.38
N SER A 506 9.26 2.65 41.41
CA SER A 506 9.27 4.09 41.12
C SER A 506 9.71 4.33 39.66
N ALA A 507 9.16 5.37 39.03
CA ALA A 507 9.46 5.69 37.64
C ALA A 507 10.85 6.32 37.47
N HIS A 508 11.45 6.18 36.28
CA HIS A 508 12.04 7.30 35.52
C HIS A 508 12.23 6.90 34.04
N ALA A 509 12.24 7.90 33.15
CA ALA A 509 12.31 7.73 31.70
C ALA A 509 13.72 7.38 31.19
N PRO A 510 13.87 6.87 29.93
CA PRO A 510 15.18 6.74 29.28
C PRO A 510 15.95 8.08 29.24
N ASN A 511 17.28 7.99 29.33
CA ASN A 511 18.17 9.07 29.76
C ASN A 511 18.22 10.29 28.81
N PRO A 512 17.74 11.48 29.21
CA PRO A 512 17.52 12.62 28.31
C PRO A 512 18.73 13.58 28.15
N HIS A 513 19.96 13.06 27.99
CA HIS A 513 21.18 13.89 27.92
C HIS A 513 22.20 13.53 26.83
N ILE A 514 21.84 13.77 25.56
CA ILE A 514 22.79 14.31 24.56
C ILE A 514 22.21 15.62 23.99
N GLY A 515 21.94 16.56 24.90
CA GLY A 515 21.40 17.89 24.61
C GLY A 515 22.42 18.99 24.84
N TYR A 516 23.52 19.02 24.08
CA TYR A 516 24.54 20.06 24.17
C TYR A 516 24.92 20.63 22.79
N ASN A 517 24.41 21.82 22.49
CA ASN A 517 24.78 22.62 21.33
C ASN A 517 26.25 23.09 21.42
N PHE A 518 27.18 22.29 20.90
CA PHE A 518 28.60 22.66 20.84
C PHE A 518 29.01 23.17 19.45
N ARG A 519 28.78 24.46 19.19
CA ARG A 519 29.36 25.13 18.01
C ARG A 519 30.88 25.20 18.16
N LEU A 520 31.61 24.51 17.30
CA LEU A 520 33.00 24.85 17.02
C LEU A 520 33.06 26.29 16.45
N PRO A 521 34.08 27.10 16.79
CA PRO A 521 34.23 28.44 16.23
C PRO A 521 34.31 28.42 14.69
N HIS A 522 33.63 29.36 14.03
CA HIS A 522 33.59 29.44 12.56
C HIS A 522 35.00 29.55 11.95
N LEU A 523 35.49 28.46 11.36
CA LEU A 523 36.67 28.45 10.49
C LEU A 523 36.30 28.73 9.03
N VAL A 524 35.50 29.78 8.80
CA VAL A 524 35.40 30.41 7.46
C VAL A 524 36.58 31.37 7.32
N SER A 525 37.76 30.81 7.05
CA SER A 525 38.98 31.58 6.80
C SER A 525 39.28 31.59 5.30
N GLY A 526 38.95 32.71 4.64
CA GLY A 526 39.30 32.94 3.25
C GLY A 526 40.82 33.12 3.11
N GLY A 527 41.52 32.09 2.63
CA GLY A 527 42.96 32.09 2.41
C GLY A 527 43.33 31.63 1.00
N ARG A 528 44.27 32.33 0.35
CA ARG A 528 44.77 31.96 -0.98
C ARG A 528 45.76 30.79 -0.90
N SER A 529 45.58 29.83 -1.82
CA SER A 529 46.62 29.00 -2.45
C SER A 529 47.61 28.24 -1.55
N SER A 530 47.44 26.91 -1.49
CA SER A 530 48.56 25.97 -1.41
C SER A 530 48.15 24.63 -2.04
N THR A 531 48.47 24.44 -3.34
CA THR A 531 48.20 23.19 -4.04
C THR A 531 49.28 22.15 -3.71
N ALA A 532 49.07 21.40 -2.63
CA ALA A 532 49.77 20.15 -2.35
C ALA A 532 48.80 18.98 -2.60
N VAL A 533 48.89 18.35 -3.77
CA VAL A 533 48.12 17.14 -4.08
C VAL A 533 48.85 15.95 -3.45
N GLU A 534 48.46 15.59 -2.23
CA GLU A 534 48.98 14.40 -1.55
C GLU A 534 48.45 13.14 -2.26
N ALA A 535 49.35 12.46 -2.98
CA ALA A 535 49.02 11.40 -3.91
C ALA A 535 48.66 10.09 -3.19
N ASP A 536 47.36 9.91 -2.90
CA ASP A 536 46.74 8.59 -2.69
C ASP A 536 45.21 8.62 -2.94
N GLU A 537 44.76 9.39 -3.95
CA GLU A 537 43.40 9.27 -4.47
C GLU A 537 43.34 8.09 -5.46
N ALA A 538 42.84 6.95 -4.98
CA ALA A 538 42.50 5.83 -5.84
C ALA A 538 41.46 6.26 -6.88
N VAL A 539 41.65 5.86 -8.15
CA VAL A 539 40.78 6.27 -9.27
C VAL A 539 39.34 5.78 -9.02
N TYR A 540 38.46 6.72 -8.68
CA TYR A 540 37.05 6.50 -8.41
C TYR A 540 36.29 5.99 -9.64
N SER A 541 35.16 5.29 -9.45
CA SER A 541 34.13 5.27 -10.50
C SER A 541 33.57 6.68 -10.62
N ASN A 542 33.72 7.30 -11.79
CA ASN A 542 33.08 8.58 -12.04
C ASN A 542 31.61 8.35 -12.37
N ASP A 543 30.79 8.18 -11.34
CA ASP A 543 29.32 8.10 -11.40
C ASP A 543 28.70 9.39 -12.01
N GLY A 544 29.51 10.44 -12.20
CA GLY A 544 29.18 11.72 -12.81
C GLY A 544 29.14 12.86 -11.79
N GLU A 545 29.46 14.07 -12.26
CA GLU A 545 28.74 15.25 -11.76
C GLU A 545 27.25 15.09 -12.13
N PRO A 546 26.31 15.73 -11.40
CA PRO A 546 24.88 15.57 -11.67
C PRO A 546 24.54 15.84 -13.14
N LEU A 547 23.72 14.97 -13.70
CA LEU A 547 23.16 15.16 -15.03
C LEU A 547 22.28 16.41 -15.03
N ALA A 548 22.12 17.04 -16.19
CA ALA A 548 21.22 18.19 -16.38
C ALA A 548 19.73 17.76 -16.44
N ASN A 549 19.31 16.92 -15.49
CA ASN A 549 17.91 16.60 -15.22
C ASN A 549 17.55 17.09 -13.80
N GLU A 550 16.27 17.36 -13.56
CA GLU A 550 15.79 17.99 -12.32
C GLU A 550 15.59 17.02 -11.14
N HIS A 551 15.98 15.75 -11.29
CA HIS A 551 15.85 14.71 -10.26
C HIS A 551 17.21 14.27 -9.70
N ASP A 552 18.32 14.62 -10.35
CA ASP A 552 19.68 14.23 -9.96
C ASP A 552 20.25 15.17 -8.88
N ARG A 553 19.76 15.01 -7.65
CA ARG A 553 20.18 15.76 -6.45
C ARG A 553 21.64 15.53 -6.01
N ARG A 554 22.46 14.78 -6.78
CA ARG A 554 23.84 14.44 -6.41
C ARG A 554 24.77 15.65 -6.49
N HIS A 555 25.48 15.93 -5.42
CA HIS A 555 26.41 17.05 -5.30
C HIS A 555 27.78 16.60 -4.75
N PHE A 556 28.34 15.52 -5.34
CA PHE A 556 29.65 14.95 -4.97
C PHE A 556 30.77 15.99 -4.81
N LYS A 557 30.77 17.07 -5.58
CA LYS A 557 31.71 18.20 -5.43
C LYS A 557 31.76 18.79 -4.02
N ASN A 558 30.62 18.87 -3.32
CA ASN A 558 30.55 19.34 -1.94
C ASN A 558 31.08 18.27 -0.96
N ILE A 559 30.61 17.03 -1.14
CA ILE A 559 31.04 15.84 -0.37
C ILE A 559 32.57 15.70 -0.37
N ARG A 560 33.19 15.71 -1.56
CA ARG A 560 34.65 15.59 -1.75
C ARG A 560 35.39 16.73 -1.04
N GLY A 561 34.79 17.91 -0.94
CA GLY A 561 35.29 19.09 -0.25
C GLY A 561 35.33 19.00 1.28
N ILE A 562 34.62 18.05 1.90
CA ILE A 562 34.73 17.80 3.35
C ILE A 562 36.17 17.38 3.67
N SER A 563 36.86 18.09 4.55
CA SER A 563 38.30 17.84 4.79
C SER A 563 38.59 16.50 5.49
N ARG A 564 39.70 15.83 5.13
CA ARG A 564 40.21 14.64 5.85
C ARG A 564 40.29 14.87 7.38
N THR A 565 40.69 16.08 7.80
CA THR A 565 40.77 16.49 9.20
C THR A 565 39.41 16.54 9.92
N ALA A 566 38.34 17.00 9.26
CA ALA A 566 37.00 17.03 9.85
C ALA A 566 36.45 15.61 10.05
N LEU A 567 36.61 14.75 9.04
CA LEU A 567 36.19 13.35 9.07
C LEU A 567 36.92 12.56 10.16
N ALA A 568 38.24 12.70 10.25
CA ALA A 568 39.04 12.06 11.29
C ALA A 568 38.65 12.52 12.72
N ARG A 569 38.28 13.80 12.89
CA ARG A 569 37.79 14.34 14.18
C ARG A 569 36.41 13.82 14.54
N LEU A 570 35.48 13.76 13.58
CA LEU A 570 34.13 13.23 13.79
C LEU A 570 34.19 11.78 14.30
N VAL A 571 34.86 10.90 13.56
CA VAL A 571 34.92 9.48 13.90
C VAL A 571 35.63 9.26 15.23
N LEU A 572 36.74 9.96 15.50
CA LEU A 572 37.42 9.87 16.79
C LEU A 572 36.52 10.35 17.95
N HIS A 573 35.75 11.42 17.78
CA HIS A 573 34.83 11.90 18.81
C HIS A 573 33.73 10.88 19.13
N VAL A 574 33.23 10.17 18.11
CA VAL A 574 32.18 9.16 18.26
C VAL A 574 32.71 7.90 18.98
N VAL A 575 33.86 7.37 18.58
CA VAL A 575 34.37 6.08 19.09
C VAL A 575 35.34 6.20 20.26
N ASP A 576 35.77 7.41 20.59
CA ASP A 576 36.43 7.79 21.84
C ASP A 576 35.76 9.04 22.45
N PRO A 577 34.56 8.89 23.03
CA PRO A 577 33.85 10.00 23.67
C PRO A 577 34.57 10.52 24.93
N LYS A 578 35.49 9.73 25.50
CA LYS A 578 36.28 10.08 26.68
C LYS A 578 37.54 10.90 26.35
N LYS A 579 38.01 10.86 25.09
CA LYS A 579 39.19 11.56 24.58
C LYS A 579 40.49 11.03 25.21
N GLU A 580 40.56 9.71 25.38
CA GLU A 580 41.74 8.98 25.85
C GLU A 580 42.82 8.85 24.74
N LEU A 581 42.45 8.99 23.46
CA LEU A 581 43.32 8.88 22.29
C LEU A 581 43.71 10.25 21.69
N PRO A 582 44.99 10.46 21.31
CA PRO A 582 45.40 11.65 20.56
C PRO A 582 44.74 11.75 19.17
N PHE A 583 44.54 12.97 18.67
CA PHE A 583 43.98 13.18 17.33
C PHE A 583 44.77 12.49 16.20
N GLY A 584 46.11 12.42 16.33
CA GLY A 584 46.98 11.79 15.34
C GLY A 584 46.74 10.28 15.13
N ASN A 585 46.03 9.64 16.05
CA ASN A 585 45.68 8.21 15.96
C ASN A 585 44.55 7.95 14.96
N SER A 586 43.77 8.96 14.56
CA SER A 586 42.67 8.85 13.59
C SER A 586 43.11 9.37 12.22
N ARG A 587 43.10 8.50 11.21
CA ARG A 587 43.57 8.81 9.85
C ARG A 587 42.59 8.28 8.79
N VAL A 588 42.18 9.15 7.87
CA VAL A 588 41.49 8.75 6.63
C VAL A 588 42.49 8.03 5.73
N THR A 589 42.25 6.76 5.43
CA THR A 589 43.13 5.93 4.59
C THR A 589 42.69 5.90 3.13
N GLN A 590 41.39 5.76 2.87
CA GLN A 590 40.85 5.71 1.51
C GLN A 590 39.52 6.48 1.43
N ARG A 591 39.15 6.89 0.22
CA ARG A 591 37.79 7.28 -0.16
C ARG A 591 37.36 6.41 -1.33
N LYS A 592 36.07 6.13 -1.43
CA LYS A 592 35.42 5.54 -2.60
C LYS A 592 34.10 6.25 -2.86
N GLU A 593 33.67 6.23 -4.10
CA GLU A 593 32.34 6.68 -4.53
C GLU A 593 31.67 5.53 -5.29
N GLY A 594 30.34 5.52 -5.29
CA GLY A 594 29.54 4.48 -5.94
C GLY A 594 28.15 4.41 -5.35
N SER A 595 27.17 3.97 -6.14
CA SER A 595 25.78 3.71 -5.71
C SER A 595 25.19 4.86 -4.88
N PHE A 596 25.34 6.11 -5.37
CA PHE A 596 24.83 7.34 -4.74
C PHE A 596 25.43 7.70 -3.37
N HIS A 597 26.58 7.12 -3.00
CA HIS A 597 27.25 7.38 -1.72
C HIS A 597 28.75 7.68 -1.90
N HIS A 598 29.32 8.37 -0.91
CA HIS A 598 30.76 8.54 -0.72
C HIS A 598 31.16 7.81 0.57
N ALA A 599 32.01 6.79 0.45
CA ALA A 599 32.48 5.96 1.55
C ALA A 599 33.92 6.35 1.93
N VAL A 600 34.09 6.95 3.11
CA VAL A 600 35.40 7.29 3.68
C VAL A 600 35.86 6.15 4.58
N PHE A 601 37.06 5.62 4.34
CA PHE A 601 37.69 4.60 5.16
C PHE A 601 38.68 5.26 6.14
N LEU A 602 38.64 4.86 7.40
CA LEU A 602 39.46 5.44 8.47
C LEU A 602 40.09 4.35 9.33
N THR A 603 41.36 4.53 9.69
CA THR A 603 42.06 3.73 10.72
C THR A 603 42.15 4.50 12.03
N ILE A 604 41.89 3.83 13.15
CA ILE A 604 42.19 4.32 14.49
C ILE A 604 43.23 3.41 15.15
N GLU A 605 44.43 3.96 15.36
CA GLU A 605 45.54 3.28 16.01
C GLU A 605 45.38 3.31 17.54
N ARG A 606 45.24 2.16 18.19
CA ARG A 606 45.25 2.02 19.65
C ARG A 606 46.62 1.48 20.12
N SER A 607 46.94 1.70 21.39
CA SER A 607 48.20 1.24 21.99
C SER A 607 48.40 -0.28 21.83
N HIS A 608 49.64 -0.70 21.56
CA HIS A 608 50.02 -2.10 21.24
C HIS A 608 49.44 -2.64 19.92
N GLN A 609 49.66 -1.91 18.82
CA GLN A 609 49.48 -2.35 17.42
C GLN A 609 48.04 -2.65 16.95
N VAL A 610 47.04 -2.60 17.84
CA VAL A 610 45.63 -2.76 17.46
C VAL A 610 45.19 -1.56 16.61
N THR A 611 44.90 -1.81 15.34
CA THR A 611 44.31 -0.82 14.43
C THR A 611 42.85 -1.18 14.19
N LEU A 612 41.92 -0.30 14.56
CA LEU A 612 40.51 -0.45 14.25
C LEU A 612 40.22 0.23 12.90
N GLU A 613 39.45 -0.42 12.04
CA GLU A 613 39.06 0.13 10.75
C GLU A 613 37.56 0.44 10.71
N TYR A 614 37.22 1.62 10.18
CA TYR A 614 35.86 2.13 10.08
C TYR A 614 35.54 2.61 8.67
N VAL A 615 34.26 2.56 8.30
CA VAL A 615 33.72 3.17 7.10
C VAL A 615 32.66 4.20 7.50
N LEU A 616 32.81 5.43 7.02
CA LEU A 616 31.84 6.50 7.14
C LEU A 616 31.15 6.69 5.78
N LYS A 617 29.89 6.27 5.68
CA LYS A 617 29.06 6.40 4.48
C LYS A 617 28.31 7.73 4.52
N ILE A 618 28.52 8.59 3.53
CA ILE A 618 27.86 9.89 3.36
C ILE A 618 26.99 9.82 2.07
N PRO A 619 25.69 10.14 2.11
CA PRO A 619 24.84 10.22 0.90
C PRO A 619 25.31 11.33 -0.04
N ALA A 620 25.31 11.09 -1.35
CA ALA A 620 25.86 12.05 -2.33
C ALA A 620 25.03 13.34 -2.51
N HIS A 621 23.87 13.48 -1.85
CA HIS A 621 22.93 14.61 -1.96
C HIS A 621 22.80 15.39 -0.62
N ASP A 622 23.86 15.41 0.18
CA ASP A 622 23.94 15.94 1.56
C ASP A 622 23.60 17.42 1.80
N THR A 623 23.26 18.19 0.76
CA THR A 623 23.33 19.65 0.86
C THR A 623 22.11 20.28 1.50
N ARG A 624 22.28 21.46 2.10
CA ARG A 624 21.23 22.19 2.83
C ARG A 624 20.04 22.68 1.99
N GLY A 625 20.07 22.51 0.66
CA GLY A 625 18.92 22.71 -0.22
C GLY A 625 18.23 21.41 -0.62
N GLU A 626 18.97 20.30 -0.68
CA GLU A 626 18.53 19.03 -1.26
C GLU A 626 18.19 17.95 -0.24
N TRP A 627 18.70 18.02 0.99
CA TRP A 627 18.46 17.02 2.04
C TRP A 627 17.06 17.17 2.66
N GLN A 628 16.19 16.18 2.43
CA GLN A 628 14.79 16.20 2.82
C GLN A 628 14.51 15.38 4.10
N ILE A 629 13.29 15.48 4.62
CA ILE A 629 12.86 14.73 5.79
C ILE A 629 12.87 13.22 5.50
N ASP A 630 12.48 12.81 4.29
CA ASP A 630 12.42 11.40 3.91
C ASP A 630 13.82 10.79 3.71
N ASP A 631 14.81 11.54 3.22
CA ASP A 631 16.20 11.06 3.14
C ASP A 631 16.78 10.80 4.56
N ASN A 632 16.42 11.64 5.52
CA ASN A 632 16.77 11.51 6.94
C ASN A 632 16.10 10.30 7.59
N VAL A 633 14.82 10.03 7.27
CA VAL A 633 14.10 8.82 7.71
C VAL A 633 14.73 7.56 7.08
N ALA A 634 15.06 7.58 5.80
CA ALA A 634 15.69 6.46 5.09
C ALA A 634 17.06 6.11 5.68
N LEU A 635 17.93 7.10 5.90
CA LEU A 635 19.27 6.89 6.49
C LEU A 635 19.20 6.34 7.92
N LYS A 636 18.24 6.82 8.73
CA LYS A 636 18.00 6.28 10.08
C LYS A 636 17.50 4.84 10.04
N SER A 637 16.52 4.56 9.19
CA SER A 637 15.94 3.23 9.01
C SER A 637 17.00 2.21 8.58
N GLU A 638 17.86 2.57 7.62
CA GLU A 638 19.00 1.73 7.21
C GLU A 638 19.95 1.42 8.37
N ALA A 639 20.40 2.45 9.11
CA ALA A 639 21.34 2.25 10.22
C ALA A 639 20.72 1.45 11.38
N GLN A 640 19.45 1.67 11.70
CA GLN A 640 18.71 0.93 12.73
C GLN A 640 18.47 -0.52 12.31
N LEU A 641 18.19 -0.78 11.03
CA LEU A 641 18.08 -2.13 10.48
C LEU A 641 19.43 -2.87 10.54
N MET A 642 20.54 -2.20 10.22
CA MET A 642 21.89 -2.77 10.39
C MET A 642 22.18 -3.14 11.84
N GLN A 643 21.85 -2.27 12.81
CA GLN A 643 21.97 -2.56 14.24
C GLN A 643 21.10 -3.75 14.67
N HIS A 644 19.85 -3.82 14.18
CA HIS A 644 18.94 -4.92 14.50
C HIS A 644 19.45 -6.27 13.96
N ILE A 645 19.89 -6.32 12.69
CA ILE A 645 20.46 -7.53 12.09
C ILE A 645 21.72 -7.98 12.85
N TRP A 646 22.60 -7.04 13.23
CA TRP A 646 23.81 -7.31 14.00
C TRP A 646 23.52 -7.87 15.40
N HIS A 647 22.54 -7.33 16.11
CA HIS A 647 22.21 -7.74 17.48
C HIS A 647 21.34 -9.00 17.59
N HIS A 648 20.57 -9.34 16.54
CA HIS A 648 19.59 -10.43 16.59
C HIS A 648 19.86 -11.59 15.62
N THR A 649 20.90 -11.51 14.79
CA THR A 649 21.24 -12.58 13.83
C THR A 649 22.75 -12.83 13.74
N SER A 650 23.12 -13.97 13.15
CA SER A 650 24.50 -14.26 12.73
C SER A 650 24.84 -13.74 11.32
N CYS A 651 23.91 -13.03 10.66
CA CYS A 651 24.05 -12.58 9.28
C CYS A 651 25.21 -11.56 9.13
N PRO A 652 26.05 -11.65 8.08
CA PRO A 652 27.13 -10.71 7.85
C PRO A 652 26.60 -9.32 7.46
N VAL A 653 26.40 -8.47 8.46
CA VAL A 653 26.16 -7.02 8.32
C VAL A 653 27.26 -6.23 9.04
N PRO A 654 27.72 -5.07 8.55
CA PRO A 654 28.59 -4.19 9.32
C PRO A 654 27.88 -3.63 10.56
N GLU A 655 28.54 -3.65 11.73
CA GLU A 655 28.06 -2.94 12.92
C GLU A 655 27.95 -1.44 12.64
N ALA A 656 26.73 -0.88 12.61
CA ALA A 656 26.49 0.55 12.49
C ALA A 656 26.67 1.23 13.86
N VAL A 657 27.92 1.61 14.17
CA VAL A 657 28.35 2.20 15.45
C VAL A 657 27.67 3.53 15.77
N ALA A 658 27.41 4.36 14.76
CA ALA A 658 26.64 5.60 14.92
C ALA A 658 26.05 6.08 13.59
N TYR A 659 25.02 6.92 13.66
CA TYR A 659 24.46 7.60 12.50
C TYR A 659 23.95 8.99 12.90
N ASP A 660 23.93 9.92 11.94
CA ASP A 660 23.29 11.22 12.07
C ASP A 660 22.63 11.60 10.74
N GLY A 661 21.34 11.95 10.79
CA GLY A 661 20.58 12.47 9.65
C GLY A 661 20.50 14.00 9.62
N SER A 662 21.22 14.70 10.48
CA SER A 662 21.29 16.16 10.54
C SER A 662 22.42 16.74 9.67
N LEU A 663 22.31 18.04 9.37
CA LEU A 663 23.37 18.84 8.75
C LEU A 663 24.06 19.77 9.77
N GLU A 664 23.81 19.58 11.07
CA GLU A 664 24.27 20.50 12.13
C GLU A 664 25.51 19.97 12.89
N ASN A 665 26.06 18.83 12.43
CA ASN A 665 27.24 18.17 12.99
C ASN A 665 28.58 18.72 12.47
N ALA A 666 29.68 18.12 12.95
CA ALA A 666 31.05 18.57 12.69
C ALA A 666 31.55 18.43 11.23
N ILE A 667 30.82 17.74 10.35
CA ILE A 667 31.11 17.69 8.90
C ILE A 667 30.08 18.43 8.04
N GLY A 668 28.95 18.86 8.62
CA GLY A 668 27.87 19.56 7.91
C GLY A 668 27.04 18.67 6.99
N ALA A 669 27.16 17.35 7.13
CA ALA A 669 26.61 16.33 6.24
C ALA A 669 26.09 15.12 7.06
N PRO A 670 25.07 14.39 6.58
CA PRO A 670 24.52 13.24 7.27
C PRO A 670 25.38 12.00 6.99
N TYR A 671 25.43 11.05 7.93
CA TYR A 671 26.32 9.90 7.82
C TYR A 671 25.81 8.65 8.54
N VAL A 672 26.31 7.50 8.09
CA VAL A 672 26.35 6.25 8.86
C VAL A 672 27.81 5.85 9.06
N LEU A 673 28.24 5.73 10.32
CA LEU A 673 29.54 5.21 10.72
C LEU A 673 29.38 3.73 11.07
N MET A 674 30.14 2.87 10.41
CA MET A 674 30.16 1.43 10.65
C MET A 674 31.57 0.89 10.81
N ASN A 675 31.72 -0.26 11.47
CA ASN A 675 32.98 -1.02 11.42
C ASN A 675 33.26 -1.43 9.97
N LYS A 676 34.54 -1.43 9.56
CA LYS A 676 34.92 -1.99 8.25
C LYS A 676 34.79 -3.50 8.31
N MET A 677 33.83 -4.02 7.55
CA MET A 677 33.67 -5.44 7.29
C MET A 677 34.79 -5.99 6.39
N GLU A 678 35.29 -7.18 6.72
CA GLU A 678 36.11 -7.99 5.81
C GLU A 678 35.21 -8.68 4.77
N GLY A 679 35.63 -8.62 3.51
CA GLY A 679 34.88 -9.13 2.36
C GLY A 679 35.62 -8.92 1.05
N ILE A 680 35.55 -9.90 0.14
CA ILE A 680 35.89 -9.73 -1.28
C ILE A 680 34.84 -8.89 -2.03
N SER A 681 35.25 -8.09 -3.02
CA SER A 681 34.30 -7.40 -3.90
C SER A 681 33.51 -8.41 -4.72
N ALA A 682 32.21 -8.20 -4.89
CA ALA A 682 31.37 -9.01 -5.79
C ALA A 682 31.92 -9.04 -7.24
N THR A 683 32.57 -7.95 -7.69
CA THR A 683 33.24 -7.91 -9.00
C THR A 683 34.50 -8.78 -9.03
N ASP A 684 35.32 -8.77 -7.97
CA ASP A 684 36.54 -9.56 -7.87
C ASP A 684 36.22 -11.06 -7.78
N MET A 685 35.18 -11.42 -7.02
CA MET A 685 34.62 -12.77 -7.00
C MET A 685 34.10 -13.19 -8.38
N TRP A 686 33.39 -12.32 -9.09
CA TRP A 686 32.83 -12.61 -10.42
C TRP A 686 33.90 -12.83 -11.51
N ILE A 687 35.05 -12.15 -11.41
CA ILE A 687 36.20 -12.39 -12.31
C ILE A 687 37.14 -13.51 -11.84
N GLY A 688 36.79 -14.22 -10.75
CA GLY A 688 37.50 -15.40 -10.29
C GLY A 688 38.79 -15.13 -9.51
N GLN A 689 38.89 -13.98 -8.82
CA GLN A 689 39.98 -13.76 -7.85
C GLN A 689 39.89 -14.81 -6.74
N PRO A 690 41.01 -15.44 -6.33
CA PRO A 690 41.00 -16.46 -5.30
C PRO A 690 40.70 -15.83 -3.93
N TYR A 691 39.65 -16.34 -3.31
CA TYR A 691 39.23 -16.01 -1.95
C TYR A 691 40.34 -16.29 -0.91
N LYS A 692 40.48 -15.41 0.09
CA LYS A 692 41.48 -15.54 1.17
C LYS A 692 40.93 -16.38 2.33
N THR A 693 41.40 -17.61 2.46
CA THR A 693 41.18 -18.45 3.65
C THR A 693 41.91 -17.88 4.88
N ILE A 694 41.48 -18.25 6.11
CA ILE A 694 42.04 -17.97 7.48
C ILE A 694 41.32 -16.77 8.17
N LYS A 695 40.73 -16.87 9.39
CA LYS A 695 40.66 -17.97 10.38
C LYS A 695 39.58 -17.76 11.47
N GLU A 696 39.09 -18.88 12.04
CA GLU A 696 38.44 -19.02 13.36
C GLU A 696 37.10 -18.28 13.59
N ALA A 697 36.33 -18.74 14.59
CA ALA A 697 34.91 -18.43 14.75
C ALA A 697 34.66 -17.19 15.63
N GLU A 698 34.00 -16.18 15.07
CA GLU A 698 33.46 -15.02 15.78
C GLU A 698 31.95 -15.21 16.05
N SER A 699 31.35 -14.33 16.86
CA SER A 699 29.91 -14.41 17.21
C SER A 699 28.96 -14.02 16.07
N HIS A 700 29.49 -13.42 15.01
CA HIS A 700 28.78 -13.05 13.79
C HIS A 700 29.60 -13.55 12.60
N LEU A 701 28.95 -13.96 11.52
CA LEU A 701 29.66 -14.38 10.31
C LEU A 701 30.30 -13.15 9.65
N ARG A 702 31.51 -13.31 9.12
CA ARG A 702 32.12 -12.31 8.22
C ARG A 702 31.45 -12.45 6.84
N ALA A 703 31.43 -11.39 6.01
CA ALA A 703 30.93 -11.53 4.64
C ALA A 703 31.78 -12.51 3.80
N ASP A 704 33.03 -12.73 4.21
CA ASP A 704 33.89 -13.77 3.68
C ASP A 704 33.50 -15.20 4.16
N ASP A 705 32.73 -15.41 5.24
CA ASP A 705 32.34 -16.74 5.77
C ASP A 705 30.82 -16.99 5.70
N PRO A 706 30.23 -17.11 4.50
CA PRO A 706 28.80 -17.38 4.34
C PRO A 706 28.43 -18.80 4.80
N PRO A 707 27.20 -19.02 5.31
CA PRO A 707 26.76 -20.34 5.78
C PRO A 707 26.78 -21.38 4.64
N LEU A 708 27.27 -22.58 4.95
CA LEU A 708 27.42 -23.70 4.01
C LEU A 708 26.20 -24.65 3.99
N GLU A 709 24.99 -24.09 3.83
CA GLU A 709 23.74 -24.84 3.57
C GLU A 709 22.93 -24.21 2.42
#